data_AF-A0A3D4ZYF6-F1
#
_entry.id   AF-A0A3D4ZYF6-F1
#
_cell.length_a   1.000
_cell.length_b   1.000
_cell.length_c   1.000
_cell.angle_alpha   90.00
_cell.angle_beta   90.00
_cell.angle_gamma   90.00
#
_symmetry.space_group_name_H-M   'P 1'
#
loop_
_entity.id
_entity.type
_entity.pdbx_description
1 polymer ?
#
loop_
_entity_poly.entity_id
_entity_poly.type
_entity_poly.pdbx_seq_one_letter_code
_entity_poly.pdbx_strand_id
1 'polypeptide(L)'
;MGTPIPSSRLGLILMIRLLRAVPVVTLLVAAGVAWAALTPEEVAENQSLQTSIVTPHKAWARGYAGGTVRALVFVHGGHYGGEWDEFGTRLREVIELTQRFDMQADAITYSTAHGASWSFHGGKLGEQRAWELLENPYDVYVFAGVRIEDLPGKMQYAIMERVVAGAGFIYCGDKPSDYLTQKRLATPTMLADGIPQIDGEDYVAMTSGYTLGKGRGVWLKYGAFALTPSKPFTWRGLIDYDYRMLLLGRAAVWAAGKASPITVTSVLGPEPLHVPRGDAVRGEITLSTSGAETAVSADIAIRRPMDGATVELQEVATSVQPGAPTTIAVDLPTLRAGEYYLDVVVKSARGVEAFGAGNLVVESAHGIEEFSLQKSFVEVGETMAGTARLRGEPPAGSILRFRCRDSYDRVIYQRDSATVAGQTDYRFEFTPDATSTIEIRAEALLLTGGEEVELAQAMFTVPKRRQGRMNFVQWDTPRDVLGYYQWQKMKEAGWETTLIGAMGGSLTAQPSTARATDVSVAPYSTRILDPKNEDGTMKPVCWNDEPAVDEYVQGIVDRQASLREQGVFVYSLGDEGVTKGCCVHPACLAAYRAYLKDQYKTIDALNDSWGEQYASFDDVALRDLNDPMESAARADCLPRWYDREAFARYNLMQFTARFRDAYSKLDPLAKTGFEGTGGFGDDYDAICGLSTFYGPYPGIGDDIVRSIYPRERPRSNWMGYSKTGDALADAAWRMVIKNMDGVWWWMWSGIGTYRGYVRPTMDFWPATEDLTKEMQPVREGLGDLLLNSRVEHSRIGVYYSLPSAICDAGDDSKGLTRAHSTHSQWVDLTYDLGLDARYLTSNSLRNRELSTREFSVLLMPMSQAVSEDDAEAIRSFVRSGGNVIADIRPGLYDGHCRAWGQGMLDDVFGIQRTELGDVVTQPAAISAEIAGHAVDATFSSIKMVPGFAPTTAVAAAGVGDTPVLLANRFGEGTAILLNFQVPAAYASAADTEAIYALMEALYAATGAQGPVAVSGAAGGPIPYSETRVWRNGDALVFGAYRKMQCRWFNPESGTVAGEPVEASISLPRDAHVYDLRAGKYLGKTDHIDATLRWGRANFYAALPYRLEGLKVALSSSAPEAGTRLKATVSLGAPRSSRARHAVWVEVIAPDASMPFWGRQVLLLENGTGDAVLPIAYNDAPGRWRVRATELFSRQTVEAAYTIQ
;
A
#
# COMPACT_ATOMS: atom_id res chain seq x y z
N MET A 1 -24.27 -30.01 -50.15
CA MET A 1 -24.20 -31.48 -50.03
C MET A 1 -23.85 -31.82 -48.60
N GLY A 2 -24.66 -32.64 -47.95
CA GLY A 2 -24.29 -33.55 -46.85
C GLY A 2 -23.78 -32.98 -45.52
N THR A 3 -24.70 -32.89 -44.54
CA THR A 3 -24.55 -33.05 -43.06
C THR A 3 -23.63 -34.24 -42.63
N PRO A 4 -23.28 -34.51 -41.32
CA PRO A 4 -23.76 -33.96 -40.03
C PRO A 4 -22.70 -33.81 -38.87
N ILE A 5 -23.18 -33.30 -37.71
CA ILE A 5 -22.66 -33.42 -36.32
C ILE A 5 -22.93 -34.86 -35.79
N PRO A 6 -22.14 -35.53 -34.90
CA PRO A 6 -22.36 -35.44 -33.42
C PRO A 6 -21.24 -35.78 -32.41
N SER A 7 -21.49 -35.30 -31.18
CA SER A 7 -21.19 -35.88 -29.84
C SER A 7 -19.73 -36.07 -29.41
N SER A 8 -19.18 -35.32 -28.45
CA SER A 8 -19.51 -35.14 -27.02
C SER A 8 -19.25 -36.34 -26.12
N ARG A 9 -18.49 -36.07 -25.04
CA ARG A 9 -18.47 -36.80 -23.75
C ARG A 9 -17.90 -38.22 -23.76
N LEU A 10 -16.56 -38.36 -23.85
CA LEU A 10 -15.87 -39.50 -23.21
C LEU A 10 -14.33 -39.34 -23.07
N GLY A 11 -13.71 -38.34 -23.71
CA GLY A 11 -12.24 -38.15 -23.64
C GLY A 11 -11.69 -37.41 -22.40
N LEU A 12 -12.53 -36.71 -21.63
CA LEU A 12 -12.06 -35.82 -20.55
C LEU A 12 -11.95 -36.50 -19.16
N ILE A 13 -12.43 -37.74 -19.03
CA ILE A 13 -12.48 -38.45 -17.74
C ILE A 13 -11.28 -39.40 -17.53
N LEU A 14 -10.50 -39.69 -18.57
CA LEU A 14 -9.34 -40.60 -18.47
C LEU A 14 -7.99 -39.87 -18.24
N MET A 15 -7.92 -38.56 -18.49
CA MET A 15 -6.68 -37.77 -18.32
C MET A 15 -6.47 -37.26 -16.88
N ILE A 16 -7.50 -37.38 -16.01
CA ILE A 16 -7.48 -36.91 -14.61
C ILE A 16 -6.97 -37.99 -13.63
N ARG A 17 -6.60 -39.20 -14.09
CA ARG A 17 -6.18 -40.31 -13.20
C ARG A 17 -4.73 -40.79 -13.30
N LEU A 18 -3.84 -40.11 -14.03
CA LEU A 18 -2.44 -40.57 -14.21
C LEU A 18 -1.33 -39.54 -13.92
N LEU A 19 -1.62 -38.44 -13.20
CA LEU A 19 -0.64 -37.46 -12.73
C LEU A 19 -0.49 -37.45 -11.19
N ARG A 20 -0.52 -38.63 -10.57
CA ARG A 20 -0.08 -38.84 -9.18
C ARG A 20 1.29 -39.52 -9.18
N ALA A 21 2.37 -38.76 -9.29
CA ALA A 21 3.69 -39.05 -8.71
C ALA A 21 4.78 -38.14 -9.31
N VAL A 22 4.98 -36.94 -8.73
CA VAL A 22 6.32 -36.37 -8.42
C VAL A 22 6.12 -35.36 -7.27
N PRO A 23 6.43 -35.68 -6.01
CA PRO A 23 6.46 -34.73 -4.92
C PRO A 23 7.93 -34.38 -4.61
N VAL A 24 8.44 -33.27 -5.12
CA VAL A 24 9.69 -32.67 -4.63
C VAL A 24 9.54 -31.16 -4.70
N VAL A 25 8.98 -30.56 -3.64
CA VAL A 25 9.37 -29.28 -2.99
C VAL A 25 8.35 -29.10 -1.86
N THR A 26 8.55 -29.79 -0.74
CA THR A 26 7.90 -29.44 0.54
C THR A 26 8.74 -30.01 1.67
N LEU A 27 9.77 -29.26 2.09
CA LEU A 27 10.49 -29.54 3.32
C LEU A 27 10.99 -28.25 3.93
N LEU A 28 10.02 -27.45 4.39
CA LEU A 28 10.13 -26.53 5.51
C LEU A 28 8.73 -26.37 6.09
N VAL A 29 8.63 -26.53 7.43
CA VAL A 29 7.43 -26.44 8.28
C VAL A 29 6.57 -27.70 8.38
N ALA A 30 7.05 -28.67 9.16
CA ALA A 30 6.19 -29.57 9.92
C ALA A 30 6.51 -29.39 11.42
N ALA A 31 6.04 -28.29 11.99
CA ALA A 31 5.68 -28.23 13.40
C ALA A 31 4.17 -27.99 13.40
N GLY A 32 3.41 -29.01 13.80
CA GLY A 32 1.96 -28.93 13.90
C GLY A 32 1.56 -27.88 14.93
N VAL A 33 1.29 -26.67 14.46
CA VAL A 33 0.50 -25.68 15.17
C VAL A 33 -0.92 -25.86 14.64
N ALA A 34 -1.85 -26.17 15.53
CA ALA A 34 -3.27 -26.17 15.19
C ALA A 34 -3.64 -24.77 14.66
N TRP A 35 -4.21 -24.75 13.47
CA TRP A 35 -4.49 -23.56 12.68
C TRP A 35 -5.58 -22.78 13.42
N ALA A 36 -5.41 -21.47 13.65
CA ALA A 36 -6.47 -20.68 14.27
C ALA A 36 -7.46 -20.24 13.18
N ALA A 37 -8.41 -21.12 12.86
CA ALA A 37 -9.56 -20.82 12.01
C ALA A 37 -10.31 -19.57 12.53
N LEU A 38 -10.99 -18.84 11.63
CA LEU A 38 -11.88 -17.72 11.98
C LEU A 38 -12.77 -18.08 13.17
N THR A 39 -12.95 -17.16 14.10
CA THR A 39 -13.87 -17.30 15.25
C THR A 39 -15.29 -16.83 14.90
N PRO A 40 -16.34 -17.29 15.60
CA PRO A 40 -17.70 -16.77 15.42
C PRO A 40 -17.78 -15.24 15.57
N GLU A 41 -17.04 -14.69 16.53
CA GLU A 41 -16.96 -13.25 16.78
C GLU A 41 -16.33 -12.49 15.61
N GLU A 42 -15.25 -13.01 15.02
CA GLU A 42 -14.64 -12.41 13.83
C GLU A 42 -15.56 -12.48 12.61
N VAL A 43 -16.28 -13.60 12.42
CA VAL A 43 -17.27 -13.74 11.34
C VAL A 43 -18.40 -12.73 11.50
N ALA A 44 -18.83 -12.46 12.74
CA ALA A 44 -19.81 -11.42 13.04
C ALA A 44 -19.26 -10.01 12.82
N GLU A 45 -18.03 -9.72 13.28
CA GLU A 45 -17.37 -8.42 13.10
C GLU A 45 -17.16 -8.10 11.60
N ASN A 46 -16.70 -9.08 10.83
CA ASN A 46 -16.41 -8.95 9.40
C ASN A 46 -17.65 -8.60 8.55
N GLN A 47 -18.84 -8.93 9.05
CA GLN A 47 -20.13 -8.72 8.38
C GLN A 47 -21.00 -7.67 9.09
N SER A 48 -20.44 -6.94 10.05
CA SER A 48 -21.14 -5.90 10.78
C SER A 48 -21.45 -4.70 9.88
N LEU A 49 -22.66 -4.14 10.02
CA LEU A 49 -23.07 -2.89 9.36
C LEU A 49 -22.88 -1.65 10.25
N GLN A 50 -22.23 -1.80 11.41
CA GLN A 50 -21.94 -0.67 12.29
C GLN A 50 -20.96 0.29 11.63
N THR A 51 -21.34 1.56 11.56
CA THR A 51 -20.51 2.62 11.01
C THR A 51 -20.79 3.96 11.70
N SER A 52 -19.75 4.80 11.75
CA SER A 52 -19.86 6.21 12.13
C SER A 52 -19.93 7.15 10.91
N ILE A 53 -19.67 6.61 9.71
CA ILE A 53 -19.45 7.40 8.50
C ILE A 53 -20.77 7.62 7.77
N VAL A 54 -21.17 8.89 7.62
CA VAL A 54 -22.31 9.32 6.82
C VAL A 54 -21.79 10.02 5.56
N THR A 55 -22.10 9.48 4.39
CA THR A 55 -21.79 10.11 3.10
C THR A 55 -22.81 11.21 2.79
N PRO A 56 -22.48 12.25 2.01
CA PRO A 56 -23.47 13.18 1.47
C PRO A 56 -24.55 12.45 0.67
N HIS A 57 -25.83 12.64 1.02
CA HIS A 57 -26.96 11.99 0.35
C HIS A 57 -28.29 12.73 0.60
N LYS A 58 -29.30 12.44 -0.23
CA LYS A 58 -30.71 12.78 0.06
C LYS A 58 -31.33 11.73 0.98
N ALA A 59 -31.81 12.15 2.16
CA ALA A 59 -32.57 11.31 3.08
C ALA A 59 -34.01 11.10 2.58
N TRP A 60 -34.20 10.22 1.60
CA TRP A 60 -35.47 10.00 0.89
C TRP A 60 -36.66 9.65 1.79
N ALA A 61 -36.46 8.79 2.80
CA ALA A 61 -37.56 8.28 3.62
C ALA A 61 -37.19 8.08 5.08
N ARG A 62 -36.44 9.02 5.68
CA ARG A 62 -36.23 9.03 7.13
C ARG A 62 -37.50 9.47 7.86
N GLY A 63 -37.94 8.69 8.85
CA GLY A 63 -39.22 8.91 9.52
C GLY A 63 -40.40 8.50 8.63
N TYR A 64 -40.32 7.31 8.04
CA TYR A 64 -41.32 6.82 7.09
C TYR A 64 -42.62 6.41 7.81
N ALA A 65 -43.77 6.82 7.28
CA ALA A 65 -45.09 6.64 7.90
C ALA A 65 -45.51 5.16 7.99
N GLY A 66 -44.93 4.28 7.17
CA GLY A 66 -45.10 2.83 7.23
C GLY A 66 -44.23 2.13 8.29
N GLY A 67 -43.40 2.91 9.02
CA GLY A 67 -42.44 2.43 10.01
C GLY A 67 -41.18 1.82 9.41
N THR A 68 -40.19 1.57 10.27
CA THR A 68 -38.88 1.03 9.91
C THR A 68 -38.99 -0.34 9.24
N VAL A 69 -38.34 -0.53 8.09
CA VAL A 69 -38.22 -1.84 7.40
C VAL A 69 -37.08 -2.64 8.02
N ARG A 70 -37.34 -3.91 8.39
CA ARG A 70 -36.30 -4.86 8.81
C ARG A 70 -35.90 -5.77 7.66
N ALA A 71 -34.63 -5.71 7.25
CA ALA A 71 -34.11 -6.45 6.11
C ALA A 71 -33.03 -7.47 6.50
N LEU A 72 -33.03 -8.64 5.87
CA LEU A 72 -31.86 -9.53 5.84
C LEU A 72 -31.28 -9.54 4.43
N VAL A 73 -30.03 -9.12 4.28
CA VAL A 73 -29.38 -8.92 2.99
C VAL A 73 -28.29 -9.97 2.77
N PHE A 74 -28.44 -10.77 1.73
CA PHE A 74 -27.42 -11.68 1.23
C PHE A 74 -26.56 -10.93 0.20
N VAL A 75 -25.31 -10.66 0.55
CA VAL A 75 -24.38 -9.84 -0.22
C VAL A 75 -23.33 -10.72 -0.88
N HIS A 76 -23.12 -10.50 -2.18
CA HIS A 76 -22.02 -11.14 -2.90
C HIS A 76 -20.69 -10.63 -2.33
N GLY A 77 -19.83 -11.51 -1.84
CA GLY A 77 -18.57 -11.10 -1.20
C GLY A 77 -17.37 -10.94 -2.14
N GLY A 78 -17.57 -11.10 -3.45
CA GLY A 78 -16.47 -11.00 -4.43
C GLY A 78 -15.66 -12.29 -4.56
N HIS A 79 -14.34 -12.13 -4.75
CA HIS A 79 -13.42 -13.24 -4.89
C HIS A 79 -13.15 -13.92 -3.53
N TYR A 80 -13.30 -15.25 -3.46
CA TYR A 80 -13.13 -16.01 -2.22
C TYR A 80 -12.03 -17.06 -2.31
N GLY A 81 -11.13 -17.04 -1.32
CA GLY A 81 -10.04 -17.99 -1.15
C GLY A 81 -10.29 -19.09 -0.12
N GLY A 82 -11.50 -19.19 0.45
CA GLY A 82 -11.83 -20.16 1.51
C GLY A 82 -11.90 -19.54 2.92
N GLU A 83 -10.97 -18.65 3.26
CA GLU A 83 -11.03 -17.94 4.55
C GLU A 83 -10.86 -16.44 4.41
N TRP A 84 -10.82 -15.94 3.18
CA TRP A 84 -10.65 -14.52 2.84
C TRP A 84 -11.52 -14.14 1.64
N ASP A 85 -12.13 -12.95 1.70
CA ASP A 85 -13.01 -12.37 0.67
C ASP A 85 -12.54 -10.97 0.25
N GLU A 86 -12.41 -10.73 -1.06
CA GLU A 86 -12.16 -9.41 -1.65
C GLU A 86 -13.48 -8.63 -1.81
N PHE A 87 -13.90 -8.01 -0.71
CA PHE A 87 -15.25 -7.44 -0.61
C PHE A 87 -15.47 -6.16 -1.43
N GLY A 88 -14.42 -5.38 -1.68
CA GLY A 88 -14.53 -4.02 -2.19
C GLY A 88 -15.46 -3.15 -1.32
N THR A 89 -16.33 -2.35 -1.95
CA THR A 89 -17.33 -1.50 -1.28
C THR A 89 -18.73 -2.14 -1.17
N ARG A 90 -18.89 -3.44 -1.47
CA ARG A 90 -20.20 -4.09 -1.60
C ARG A 90 -21.08 -4.00 -0.33
N LEU A 91 -20.48 -4.04 0.86
CA LEU A 91 -21.22 -4.03 2.13
C LEU A 91 -21.69 -2.62 2.44
N ARG A 92 -20.90 -1.62 2.00
CA ARG A 92 -21.24 -0.21 2.14
C ARG A 92 -22.56 0.12 1.49
N GLU A 93 -22.92 -0.52 0.37
CA GLU A 93 -24.20 -0.24 -0.30
C GLU A 93 -25.42 -0.51 0.61
N VAL A 94 -25.33 -1.49 1.51
CA VAL A 94 -26.40 -1.77 2.49
C VAL A 94 -26.54 -0.61 3.47
N ILE A 95 -25.40 -0.08 3.93
CA ILE A 95 -25.37 1.12 4.78
C ILE A 95 -25.94 2.32 4.04
N GLU A 96 -25.52 2.56 2.80
CA GLU A 96 -26.03 3.66 1.96
C GLU A 96 -27.56 3.60 1.82
N LEU A 97 -28.14 2.41 1.70
CA LEU A 97 -29.58 2.20 1.71
C LEU A 97 -30.20 2.56 3.08
N THR A 98 -29.65 2.04 4.18
CA THR A 98 -30.17 2.34 5.54
C THR A 98 -29.96 3.79 6.00
N GLN A 99 -29.04 4.54 5.39
CA GLN A 99 -28.84 5.96 5.67
C GLN A 99 -29.89 6.84 4.97
N ARG A 100 -30.33 6.43 3.77
CA ARG A 100 -31.34 7.14 2.97
C ARG A 100 -32.79 6.82 3.38
N PHE A 101 -33.03 5.61 3.91
CA PHE A 101 -34.37 5.11 4.24
C PHE A 101 -34.49 4.72 5.72
N ASP A 102 -35.70 4.75 6.27
CA ASP A 102 -35.97 4.20 7.61
C ASP A 102 -35.93 2.67 7.58
N MET A 103 -34.72 2.12 7.69
CA MET A 103 -34.44 0.70 7.55
C MET A 103 -33.39 0.25 8.57
N GLN A 104 -33.58 -0.95 9.10
CA GLN A 104 -32.60 -1.71 9.86
C GLN A 104 -32.26 -2.97 9.06
N ALA A 105 -30.98 -3.27 8.92
CA ALA A 105 -30.53 -4.40 8.14
C ALA A 105 -29.54 -5.26 8.92
N ASP A 106 -29.57 -6.55 8.63
CA ASP A 106 -28.49 -7.51 8.90
C ASP A 106 -27.96 -8.03 7.57
N ALA A 107 -26.68 -8.41 7.54
CA ALA A 107 -26.03 -8.89 6.32
C ALA A 107 -25.39 -10.28 6.49
N ILE A 108 -25.44 -11.05 5.41
CA ILE A 108 -24.78 -12.33 5.23
C ILE A 108 -23.96 -12.27 3.94
N THR A 109 -22.70 -12.68 4.01
CA THR A 109 -21.79 -12.76 2.88
C THR A 109 -21.78 -14.15 2.27
N TYR A 110 -21.95 -14.20 0.95
CA TYR A 110 -21.88 -15.42 0.16
C TYR A 110 -21.02 -15.18 -1.09
N SER A 111 -20.01 -16.03 -1.30
CA SER A 111 -18.97 -15.76 -2.29
C SER A 111 -18.59 -16.99 -3.10
N THR A 112 -17.98 -16.77 -4.26
CA THR A 112 -17.51 -17.83 -5.18
C THR A 112 -16.03 -18.12 -5.00
N ALA A 113 -15.69 -19.39 -4.77
CA ALA A 113 -14.30 -19.86 -4.80
C ALA A 113 -13.75 -19.98 -6.24
N HIS A 114 -12.43 -19.86 -6.40
CA HIS A 114 -11.76 -20.27 -7.65
C HIS A 114 -12.08 -21.75 -7.94
N GLY A 115 -12.75 -22.03 -9.06
CA GLY A 115 -13.04 -23.41 -9.47
C GLY A 115 -14.43 -23.95 -9.08
N ALA A 116 -15.39 -23.07 -8.78
CA ALA A 116 -16.84 -23.29 -8.96
C ALA A 116 -17.69 -23.83 -7.79
N SER A 117 -17.35 -23.54 -6.52
CA SER A 117 -18.30 -23.69 -5.40
C SER A 117 -18.52 -22.38 -4.64
N TRP A 118 -19.78 -22.02 -4.41
CA TRP A 118 -20.17 -20.93 -3.51
C TRP A 118 -20.08 -21.35 -2.04
N SER A 119 -19.77 -20.41 -1.16
CA SER A 119 -19.69 -20.63 0.29
C SER A 119 -20.01 -19.36 1.08
N PHE A 120 -20.44 -19.55 2.33
CA PHE A 120 -20.55 -18.47 3.30
C PHE A 120 -19.15 -18.02 3.74
N HIS A 121 -19.00 -16.72 4.03
CA HIS A 121 -17.79 -16.20 4.66
C HIS A 121 -17.53 -16.91 6.00
N GLY A 122 -16.33 -17.45 6.20
CA GLY A 122 -16.00 -18.28 7.38
C GLY A 122 -16.58 -19.70 7.33
N GLY A 123 -17.02 -20.16 6.15
CA GLY A 123 -17.49 -21.53 5.94
C GLY A 123 -18.67 -21.89 6.84
N LYS A 124 -18.49 -22.88 7.72
CA LYS A 124 -19.55 -23.38 8.61
C LYS A 124 -20.01 -22.35 9.64
N LEU A 125 -19.13 -21.46 10.08
CA LEU A 125 -19.50 -20.38 11.01
C LEU A 125 -20.39 -19.34 10.33
N GLY A 126 -20.08 -18.99 9.09
CA GLY A 126 -20.94 -18.13 8.27
C GLY A 126 -22.31 -18.76 8.01
N GLU A 127 -22.34 -20.06 7.72
CA GLU A 127 -23.59 -20.82 7.58
C GLU A 127 -24.40 -20.82 8.88
N GLN A 128 -23.75 -21.02 10.03
CA GLN A 128 -24.40 -20.96 11.35
C GLN A 128 -25.00 -19.57 11.61
N ARG A 129 -24.21 -18.50 11.40
CA ARG A 129 -24.70 -17.12 11.51
C ARG A 129 -25.92 -16.88 10.63
N ALA A 130 -25.90 -17.38 9.40
CA ALA A 130 -27.04 -17.26 8.49
C ALA A 130 -28.29 -17.95 9.05
N TRP A 131 -28.16 -19.14 9.63
CA TRP A 131 -29.27 -19.81 10.32
C TRP A 131 -29.79 -19.04 11.52
N GLU A 132 -28.91 -18.56 12.41
CA GLU A 132 -29.28 -17.76 13.58
C GLU A 132 -30.03 -16.48 13.18
N LEU A 133 -29.56 -15.80 12.14
CA LEU A 133 -30.26 -14.62 11.62
C LEU A 133 -31.65 -15.00 11.11
N LEU A 134 -31.82 -16.11 10.38
CA LEU A 134 -33.11 -16.57 9.83
C LEU A 134 -34.15 -16.94 10.89
N GLU A 135 -33.75 -17.18 12.15
CA GLU A 135 -34.70 -17.37 13.25
C GLU A 135 -35.50 -16.08 13.52
N ASN A 136 -34.89 -14.91 13.30
CA ASN A 136 -35.52 -13.61 13.49
C ASN A 136 -36.59 -13.31 12.42
N PRO A 137 -37.61 -12.50 12.75
CA PRO A 137 -38.56 -11.99 11.76
C PRO A 137 -37.96 -10.81 10.99
N TYR A 138 -37.92 -10.91 9.66
CA TYR A 138 -37.63 -9.80 8.74
C TYR A 138 -38.82 -9.49 7.86
N ASP A 139 -38.98 -8.20 7.53
CA ASP A 139 -40.00 -7.74 6.60
C ASP A 139 -39.60 -8.04 5.16
N VAL A 140 -38.31 -8.13 4.85
CA VAL A 140 -37.81 -8.36 3.49
C VAL A 140 -36.47 -9.10 3.48
N TYR A 141 -36.31 -10.02 2.53
CA TYR A 141 -35.04 -10.68 2.21
C TYR A 141 -34.51 -10.13 0.89
N VAL A 142 -33.26 -9.67 0.89
CA VAL A 142 -32.64 -9.01 -0.27
C VAL A 142 -31.44 -9.82 -0.74
N PHE A 143 -31.41 -10.16 -2.02
CA PHE A 143 -30.32 -10.87 -2.68
C PHE A 143 -29.54 -9.89 -3.55
N ALA A 144 -28.40 -9.45 -3.03
CA ALA A 144 -27.53 -8.42 -3.59
C ALA A 144 -26.37 -9.07 -4.38
N GLY A 145 -26.63 -9.42 -5.65
CA GLY A 145 -25.68 -10.14 -6.50
C GLY A 145 -25.47 -11.61 -6.14
N VAL A 146 -26.31 -12.17 -5.26
CA VAL A 146 -26.26 -13.57 -4.81
C VAL A 146 -27.41 -14.34 -5.41
N ARG A 147 -27.17 -15.57 -5.88
CA ARG A 147 -28.27 -16.43 -6.30
C ARG A 147 -28.82 -17.28 -5.17
N ILE A 148 -30.14 -17.23 -4.98
CA ILE A 148 -30.81 -18.07 -3.98
C ILE A 148 -30.61 -19.56 -4.24
N GLU A 149 -30.50 -19.95 -5.52
CA GLU A 149 -30.25 -21.32 -5.95
C GLU A 149 -28.90 -21.85 -5.46
N ASP A 150 -27.95 -20.96 -5.17
CA ASP A 150 -26.62 -21.33 -4.69
C ASP A 150 -26.61 -21.57 -3.17
N LEU A 151 -27.69 -21.23 -2.44
CA LEU A 151 -27.84 -21.52 -1.01
C LEU A 151 -28.27 -22.97 -0.75
N PRO A 152 -28.02 -23.53 0.45
CA PRO A 152 -28.55 -24.84 0.83
C PRO A 152 -30.08 -24.91 0.69
N GLY A 153 -30.62 -25.97 0.09
CA GLY A 153 -32.05 -26.09 -0.20
C GLY A 153 -32.99 -25.92 1.00
N LYS A 154 -32.55 -26.32 2.21
CA LYS A 154 -33.30 -26.06 3.45
C LYS A 154 -33.42 -24.56 3.75
N MET A 155 -32.38 -23.79 3.47
CA MET A 155 -32.34 -22.35 3.71
C MET A 155 -33.23 -21.63 2.69
N GLN A 156 -33.18 -22.07 1.42
CA GLN A 156 -34.12 -21.60 0.40
C GLN A 156 -35.57 -21.80 0.85
N TYR A 157 -35.90 -22.99 1.36
CA TYR A 157 -37.23 -23.29 1.89
C TYR A 157 -37.61 -22.37 3.05
N ALA A 158 -36.74 -22.18 4.05
CA ALA A 158 -37.01 -21.33 5.21
C ALA A 158 -37.28 -19.86 4.82
N ILE A 159 -36.50 -19.31 3.89
CA ILE A 159 -36.70 -17.96 3.36
C ILE A 159 -38.04 -17.88 2.63
N MET A 160 -38.29 -18.82 1.70
CA MET A 160 -39.50 -18.79 0.88
C MET A 160 -40.77 -19.07 1.67
N GLU A 161 -40.73 -19.84 2.76
CA GLU A 161 -41.84 -20.01 3.69
C GLU A 161 -42.25 -18.67 4.32
N ARG A 162 -41.27 -17.89 4.78
CA ARG A 162 -41.51 -16.54 5.34
C ARG A 162 -42.04 -15.58 4.27
N VAL A 163 -41.53 -15.64 3.05
CA VAL A 163 -42.02 -14.84 1.91
C VAL A 163 -43.48 -15.20 1.60
N VAL A 164 -43.81 -16.48 1.46
CA VAL A 164 -45.19 -16.93 1.21
C VAL A 164 -46.13 -16.52 2.34
N ALA A 165 -45.65 -16.45 3.58
CA ALA A 165 -46.40 -16.00 4.75
C ALA A 165 -46.63 -14.47 4.80
N GLY A 166 -45.84 -13.66 4.08
CA GLY A 166 -46.03 -12.21 4.02
C GLY A 166 -44.77 -11.37 3.88
N ALA A 167 -43.57 -11.94 4.03
CA ALA A 167 -42.32 -11.18 3.88
C ALA A 167 -42.04 -10.82 2.41
N GLY A 168 -41.24 -9.77 2.22
CA GLY A 168 -40.75 -9.32 0.93
C GLY A 168 -39.56 -10.13 0.42
N PHE A 169 -39.35 -10.08 -0.90
CA PHE A 169 -38.25 -10.76 -1.58
C PHE A 169 -37.68 -9.85 -2.67
N ILE A 170 -36.44 -9.39 -2.57
CA ILE A 170 -35.81 -8.53 -3.58
C ILE A 170 -34.61 -9.25 -4.18
N TYR A 171 -34.44 -9.14 -5.49
CA TYR A 171 -33.31 -9.68 -6.21
C TYR A 171 -32.65 -8.63 -7.11
N CYS A 172 -31.37 -8.37 -6.86
CA CYS A 172 -30.52 -7.50 -7.68
C CYS A 172 -29.58 -8.38 -8.50
N GLY A 173 -29.71 -8.39 -9.83
CA GLY A 173 -28.86 -9.23 -10.68
C GLY A 173 -29.64 -10.25 -11.52
N ASP A 174 -29.00 -11.40 -11.73
CA ASP A 174 -29.54 -12.50 -12.53
C ASP A 174 -30.88 -13.01 -11.97
N LYS A 175 -31.81 -13.38 -12.85
CA LYS A 175 -33.13 -13.82 -12.38
C LYS A 175 -33.05 -15.18 -11.66
N PRO A 176 -33.71 -15.36 -10.50
CA PRO A 176 -33.91 -16.70 -9.95
C PRO A 176 -34.90 -17.49 -10.82
N SER A 177 -34.53 -18.72 -11.20
CA SER A 177 -35.26 -19.46 -12.24
C SER A 177 -36.65 -19.93 -11.81
N ASP A 178 -36.81 -20.23 -10.51
CA ASP A 178 -37.96 -21.03 -10.04
C ASP A 178 -39.00 -20.20 -9.25
N TYR A 179 -38.64 -19.00 -8.79
CA TYR A 179 -39.47 -18.20 -7.89
C TYR A 179 -40.21 -17.04 -8.58
N LEU A 180 -39.55 -16.30 -9.47
CA LEU A 180 -40.09 -15.08 -10.10
C LEU A 180 -40.68 -15.37 -11.48
N THR A 181 -41.69 -16.22 -11.55
CA THR A 181 -42.26 -16.69 -12.83
C THR A 181 -43.29 -15.71 -13.42
N GLN A 182 -43.53 -15.80 -14.73
CA GLN A 182 -44.48 -14.92 -15.43
C GLN A 182 -45.91 -14.99 -14.88
N LYS A 183 -46.32 -16.16 -14.35
CA LYS A 183 -47.66 -16.36 -13.74
C LYS A 183 -47.86 -15.54 -12.45
N ARG A 184 -46.77 -15.06 -11.83
CA ARG A 184 -46.78 -14.32 -10.56
C ARG A 184 -46.57 -12.82 -10.76
N LEU A 185 -46.41 -12.35 -12.00
CA LEU A 185 -46.10 -10.96 -12.32
C LEU A 185 -47.23 -10.03 -11.87
N ALA A 186 -46.87 -9.00 -11.10
CA ALA A 186 -47.77 -7.99 -10.54
C ALA A 186 -46.97 -6.70 -10.28
N THR A 187 -46.35 -6.13 -11.32
CA THR A 187 -45.51 -4.93 -11.21
C THR A 187 -46.38 -3.69 -10.94
N PRO A 188 -46.30 -3.08 -9.74
CA PRO A 188 -46.96 -1.80 -9.51
C PRO A 188 -46.17 -0.67 -10.18
N THR A 189 -46.87 0.37 -10.58
CA THR A 189 -46.28 1.60 -11.15
C THR A 189 -45.35 2.32 -10.17
N MET A 190 -45.68 2.31 -8.86
CA MET A 190 -44.90 3.00 -7.82
C MET A 190 -43.43 2.59 -7.71
N LEU A 191 -43.03 1.44 -8.28
CA LEU A 191 -41.63 1.00 -8.21
C LEU A 191 -40.73 1.90 -9.06
N ALA A 192 -41.16 2.28 -10.26
CA ALA A 192 -40.31 2.98 -11.23
C ALA A 192 -40.84 4.38 -11.63
N ASP A 193 -42.13 4.66 -11.45
CA ASP A 193 -42.74 5.94 -11.84
C ASP A 193 -42.19 7.12 -11.03
N GLY A 194 -41.68 8.18 -11.67
CA GLY A 194 -41.06 9.29 -10.94
C GLY A 194 -39.71 8.90 -10.33
N ILE A 195 -38.89 8.21 -11.13
CA ILE A 195 -37.43 8.11 -10.98
C ILE A 195 -36.83 8.74 -12.24
N PRO A 196 -35.81 9.60 -12.12
CA PRO A 196 -35.22 10.23 -13.29
C PRO A 196 -34.51 9.19 -14.16
N GLN A 197 -34.48 9.39 -15.48
CA GLN A 197 -33.59 8.67 -16.39
C GLN A 197 -32.14 9.07 -16.12
N ILE A 198 -31.27 8.06 -16.00
CA ILE A 198 -29.84 8.21 -15.69
C ILE A 198 -29.06 7.34 -16.66
N ASP A 199 -28.07 7.88 -17.37
CA ASP A 199 -27.28 7.13 -18.36
C ASP A 199 -28.13 6.39 -19.42
N GLY A 200 -29.35 6.86 -19.71
CA GLY A 200 -30.31 6.16 -20.58
C GLY A 200 -30.87 4.86 -20.00
N GLU A 201 -30.75 4.64 -18.69
CA GLU A 201 -31.32 3.50 -17.96
C GLU A 201 -32.86 3.59 -17.95
N ASP A 202 -33.53 2.57 -18.50
CA ASP A 202 -34.99 2.42 -18.42
C ASP A 202 -35.35 1.67 -17.12
N TYR A 203 -35.58 2.42 -16.05
CA TYR A 203 -35.93 1.85 -14.74
C TYR A 203 -37.23 1.06 -14.72
N VAL A 204 -38.16 1.34 -15.64
CA VAL A 204 -39.39 0.57 -15.80
C VAL A 204 -39.06 -0.80 -16.37
N ALA A 205 -38.28 -0.86 -17.46
CA ALA A 205 -37.85 -2.13 -18.04
C ALA A 205 -36.94 -2.93 -17.09
N MET A 206 -36.11 -2.24 -16.31
CA MET A 206 -35.19 -2.83 -15.32
C MET A 206 -35.89 -3.34 -14.06
N THR A 207 -37.20 -3.13 -13.89
CA THR A 207 -37.90 -3.52 -12.66
C THR A 207 -39.08 -4.44 -12.96
N SER A 208 -39.32 -5.42 -12.08
CA SER A 208 -40.54 -6.24 -12.15
C SER A 208 -41.00 -6.64 -10.76
N GLY A 209 -42.29 -6.44 -10.48
CA GLY A 209 -42.93 -6.83 -9.24
C GLY A 209 -43.69 -8.14 -9.38
N TYR A 210 -43.80 -8.89 -8.29
CA TYR A 210 -44.40 -10.22 -8.26
C TYR A 210 -45.21 -10.42 -6.97
N THR A 211 -46.27 -11.23 -7.05
CA THR A 211 -47.01 -11.72 -5.87
C THR A 211 -46.56 -13.14 -5.54
N LEU A 212 -46.08 -13.36 -4.31
CA LEU A 212 -45.51 -14.62 -3.84
C LEU A 212 -46.30 -15.12 -2.62
N GLY A 213 -47.50 -15.67 -2.84
CA GLY A 213 -48.41 -16.01 -1.73
C GLY A 213 -48.99 -14.75 -1.10
N LYS A 214 -48.79 -14.54 0.21
CA LYS A 214 -49.11 -13.27 0.89
C LYS A 214 -48.00 -12.22 0.76
N GLY A 215 -46.78 -12.65 0.41
CA GLY A 215 -45.63 -11.77 0.22
C GLY A 215 -45.50 -11.20 -1.19
N ARG A 216 -44.49 -10.36 -1.37
CA ARG A 216 -44.23 -9.62 -2.61
C ARG A 216 -42.77 -9.78 -3.02
N GLY A 217 -42.52 -9.87 -4.32
CA GLY A 217 -41.19 -10.03 -4.91
C GLY A 217 -40.83 -8.88 -5.84
N VAL A 218 -39.60 -8.37 -5.81
CA VAL A 218 -39.07 -7.41 -6.80
C VAL A 218 -37.82 -7.98 -7.46
N TRP A 219 -37.76 -7.92 -8.78
CA TRP A 219 -36.56 -8.20 -9.55
C TRP A 219 -36.04 -6.93 -10.20
N LEU A 220 -34.77 -6.63 -9.94
CA LEU A 220 -34.01 -5.53 -10.50
C LEU A 220 -32.98 -6.08 -11.50
N LYS A 221 -33.19 -5.76 -12.78
CA LYS A 221 -32.59 -6.41 -13.96
C LYS A 221 -31.36 -5.64 -14.45
N TYR A 222 -30.25 -5.75 -13.73
CA TYR A 222 -28.97 -5.18 -14.13
C TYR A 222 -27.81 -6.02 -13.63
N GLY A 223 -26.61 -5.82 -14.18
CA GLY A 223 -25.38 -6.41 -13.66
C GLY A 223 -25.03 -5.80 -12.30
N ALA A 224 -25.46 -6.44 -11.21
CA ALA A 224 -25.29 -5.92 -9.86
C ALA A 224 -23.84 -6.10 -9.37
N PHE A 225 -23.27 -5.04 -8.80
CA PHE A 225 -22.06 -5.13 -7.98
C PHE A 225 -22.36 -5.78 -6.63
N ALA A 226 -23.39 -5.26 -5.97
CA ALA A 226 -24.13 -5.87 -4.87
C ALA A 226 -25.61 -5.46 -4.95
N LEU A 227 -25.97 -4.29 -4.42
CA LEU A 227 -27.31 -3.72 -4.52
C LEU A 227 -27.48 -2.89 -5.79
N THR A 228 -26.45 -2.16 -6.24
CA THR A 228 -26.52 -1.29 -7.44
C THR A 228 -25.63 -1.80 -8.59
N PRO A 229 -25.77 -1.28 -9.82
CA PRO A 229 -24.83 -1.59 -10.91
C PRO A 229 -23.40 -1.14 -10.60
N SER A 230 -22.40 -1.92 -11.04
CA SER A 230 -20.98 -1.53 -10.92
C SER A 230 -20.65 -0.40 -11.91
N LYS A 231 -20.62 0.85 -11.43
CA LYS A 231 -20.28 2.04 -12.23
C LYS A 231 -18.96 2.63 -11.75
N PRO A 232 -18.06 3.06 -12.66
CA PRO A 232 -16.84 3.74 -12.26
C PRO A 232 -17.16 5.10 -11.65
N PHE A 233 -16.27 5.60 -10.80
CA PHE A 233 -16.40 6.95 -10.25
C PHE A 233 -16.36 8.02 -11.35
N THR A 234 -17.36 8.91 -11.29
CA THR A 234 -17.37 10.26 -11.88
C THR A 234 -18.04 11.21 -10.89
N TRP A 235 -17.79 12.52 -11.01
CA TRP A 235 -18.44 13.53 -10.17
C TRP A 235 -19.97 13.49 -10.29
N ARG A 236 -20.48 13.33 -11.52
CA ARG A 236 -21.91 13.09 -11.78
C ARG A 236 -22.40 11.78 -11.15
N GLY A 237 -21.60 10.72 -11.25
CA GLY A 237 -21.92 9.40 -10.70
C GLY A 237 -22.19 9.41 -9.19
N LEU A 238 -21.53 10.27 -8.42
CA LEU A 238 -21.82 10.47 -6.99
C LEU A 238 -23.26 10.95 -6.75
N ILE A 239 -23.76 11.83 -7.61
CA ILE A 239 -25.11 12.39 -7.51
C ILE A 239 -26.13 11.38 -8.01
N ASP A 240 -25.86 10.78 -9.17
CA ASP A 240 -26.73 9.79 -9.80
C ASP A 240 -26.92 8.53 -8.92
N TYR A 241 -25.95 8.23 -8.06
CA TYR A 241 -26.03 7.13 -7.10
C TYR A 241 -27.24 7.26 -6.14
N ASP A 242 -27.60 8.48 -5.72
CA ASP A 242 -28.75 8.70 -4.83
C ASP A 242 -30.07 8.26 -5.46
N TYR A 243 -30.19 8.37 -6.77
CA TYR A 243 -31.40 8.03 -7.53
C TYR A 243 -31.43 6.54 -7.93
N ARG A 244 -30.27 5.90 -8.06
CA ARG A 244 -30.20 4.43 -8.10
C ARG A 244 -30.64 3.81 -6.76
N MET A 245 -30.27 4.46 -5.65
CA MET A 245 -30.74 4.09 -4.31
C MET A 245 -32.23 4.38 -4.09
N LEU A 246 -32.78 5.41 -4.75
CA LEU A 246 -34.21 5.70 -4.75
C LEU A 246 -35.04 4.50 -5.24
N LEU A 247 -34.64 3.86 -6.35
CA LEU A 247 -35.28 2.66 -6.87
C LEU A 247 -35.27 1.51 -5.85
N LEU A 248 -34.11 1.24 -5.24
CA LEU A 248 -33.94 0.19 -4.24
C LEU A 248 -34.79 0.43 -2.99
N GLY A 249 -34.84 1.66 -2.49
CA GLY A 249 -35.66 2.02 -1.35
C GLY A 249 -37.15 1.82 -1.60
N ARG A 250 -37.64 2.18 -2.80
CA ARG A 250 -39.03 1.91 -3.21
C ARG A 250 -39.31 0.41 -3.32
N ALA A 251 -38.39 -0.34 -3.90
CA ALA A 251 -38.48 -1.80 -3.96
C ALA A 251 -38.59 -2.40 -2.56
N ALA A 252 -37.78 -1.94 -1.61
CA ALA A 252 -37.78 -2.43 -0.24
C ALA A 252 -39.08 -2.12 0.50
N VAL A 253 -39.54 -0.87 0.45
CA VAL A 253 -40.80 -0.46 1.08
C VAL A 253 -42.00 -1.22 0.51
N TRP A 254 -42.05 -1.40 -0.82
CA TRP A 254 -43.16 -2.12 -1.45
C TRP A 254 -43.12 -3.62 -1.17
N ALA A 255 -41.95 -4.25 -1.28
CA ALA A 255 -41.77 -5.68 -1.04
C ALA A 255 -42.07 -6.03 0.43
N ALA A 256 -41.68 -5.18 1.38
CA ALA A 256 -41.96 -5.31 2.80
C ALA A 256 -43.45 -5.15 3.17
N GLY A 257 -44.32 -4.84 2.21
CA GLY A 257 -45.74 -4.60 2.46
C GLY A 257 -46.04 -3.28 3.19
N LYS A 258 -45.07 -2.36 3.23
CA LYS A 258 -45.14 -1.07 3.95
C LYS A 258 -45.37 0.14 3.04
N ALA A 259 -45.67 -0.07 1.75
CA ALA A 259 -46.03 0.99 0.83
C ALA A 259 -47.21 1.83 1.37
N SER A 260 -47.03 3.16 1.40
CA SER A 260 -48.10 4.08 1.72
C SER A 260 -49.22 3.99 0.68
N PRO A 261 -50.48 4.22 1.07
CA PRO A 261 -51.55 4.42 0.09
C PRO A 261 -51.29 5.61 -0.84
N ILE A 262 -50.49 6.60 -0.41
CA ILE A 262 -50.09 7.76 -1.21
C ILE A 262 -48.87 7.41 -2.05
N THR A 263 -48.89 7.77 -3.33
CA THR A 263 -47.78 7.55 -4.26
C THR A 263 -47.51 8.79 -5.09
N VAL A 264 -46.22 9.01 -5.38
CA VAL A 264 -45.78 9.94 -6.43
C VAL A 264 -45.84 9.17 -7.75
N THR A 265 -46.76 9.54 -8.64
CA THR A 265 -46.96 8.83 -9.92
C THR A 265 -46.26 9.50 -11.08
N SER A 266 -45.91 10.79 -10.96
CA SER A 266 -45.13 11.49 -11.97
C SER A 266 -44.47 12.71 -11.36
N VAL A 267 -43.25 12.99 -11.82
CA VAL A 267 -42.51 14.23 -11.52
C VAL A 267 -42.01 14.75 -12.86
N LEU A 268 -42.58 15.86 -13.33
CA LEU A 268 -42.30 16.48 -14.63
C LEU A 268 -42.67 15.65 -15.88
N GLY A 269 -43.37 14.54 -15.72
CA GLY A 269 -43.75 13.65 -16.82
C GLY A 269 -42.82 12.44 -16.97
N PRO A 270 -43.07 11.57 -17.98
CA PRO A 270 -42.26 10.37 -18.25
C PRO A 270 -40.98 10.66 -19.06
N GLU A 271 -40.97 11.77 -19.79
CA GLU A 271 -39.82 12.24 -20.56
C GLU A 271 -39.19 13.46 -19.86
N PRO A 272 -37.90 13.74 -20.07
CA PRO A 272 -37.29 14.96 -19.56
C PRO A 272 -38.09 16.21 -19.96
N LEU A 273 -38.39 17.08 -19.00
CA LEU A 273 -39.05 18.34 -19.29
C LEU A 273 -38.01 19.33 -19.83
N HIS A 274 -38.12 19.70 -21.10
CA HIS A 274 -37.28 20.74 -21.71
C HIS A 274 -37.91 22.11 -21.50
N VAL A 275 -37.13 23.04 -20.94
CA VAL A 275 -37.59 24.41 -20.64
C VAL A 275 -36.59 25.44 -21.17
N PRO A 276 -37.05 26.49 -21.88
CA PRO A 276 -36.18 27.60 -22.23
C PRO A 276 -35.81 28.40 -20.97
N ARG A 277 -34.54 28.81 -20.87
CA ARG A 277 -34.04 29.65 -19.78
C ARG A 277 -34.69 31.04 -19.81
N GLY A 278 -35.21 31.49 -18.67
CA GLY A 278 -35.73 32.84 -18.47
C GLY A 278 -37.24 32.98 -18.64
N ASP A 279 -37.92 31.95 -19.15
CA ASP A 279 -39.37 31.90 -19.18
C ASP A 279 -39.91 31.36 -17.84
N ALA A 280 -41.05 31.88 -17.40
CA ALA A 280 -41.76 31.34 -16.25
C ALA A 280 -42.40 30.01 -16.65
N VAL A 281 -41.71 28.90 -16.35
CA VAL A 281 -42.21 27.55 -16.63
C VAL A 281 -42.66 26.89 -15.34
N ARG A 282 -43.84 26.25 -15.41
CA ARG A 282 -44.38 25.44 -14.32
C ARG A 282 -44.11 23.97 -14.58
N GLY A 283 -43.40 23.34 -13.65
CA GLY A 283 -43.35 21.90 -13.54
C GLY A 283 -44.59 21.35 -12.84
N GLU A 284 -44.89 20.07 -13.05
CA GLU A 284 -46.01 19.40 -12.38
C GLU A 284 -45.52 18.14 -11.65
N ILE A 285 -46.00 17.94 -10.43
CA ILE A 285 -45.86 16.71 -9.65
C ILE A 285 -47.26 16.13 -9.49
N THR A 286 -47.44 14.84 -9.80
CA THR A 286 -48.72 14.16 -9.64
C THR A 286 -48.66 13.17 -8.48
N LEU A 287 -49.58 13.35 -7.53
CA LEU A 287 -49.82 12.45 -6.40
C LEU A 287 -51.12 11.69 -6.62
N SER A 288 -51.18 10.46 -6.11
CA SER A 288 -52.43 9.72 -6.00
C SER A 288 -52.50 8.97 -4.68
N THR A 289 -53.72 8.69 -4.21
CA THR A 289 -53.93 7.84 -3.03
C THR A 289 -54.92 6.73 -3.33
N SER A 290 -54.63 5.53 -2.82
CA SER A 290 -55.58 4.40 -2.75
C SER A 290 -56.33 4.34 -1.41
N GLY A 291 -55.99 5.24 -0.47
CA GLY A 291 -56.58 5.32 0.88
C GLY A 291 -57.61 6.45 1.02
N ALA A 292 -57.89 6.84 2.26
CA ALA A 292 -58.74 7.99 2.54
C ALA A 292 -58.06 9.32 2.15
N GLU A 293 -58.87 10.38 2.06
CA GLU A 293 -58.35 11.74 1.95
C GLU A 293 -57.32 12.00 3.03
N THR A 294 -56.15 12.50 2.63
CA THR A 294 -55.04 12.76 3.56
C THR A 294 -54.40 14.10 3.25
N ALA A 295 -54.32 14.96 4.27
CA ALA A 295 -53.54 16.20 4.20
C ALA A 295 -52.05 15.88 4.21
N VAL A 296 -51.31 16.47 3.26
CA VAL A 296 -49.88 16.27 3.07
C VAL A 296 -49.15 17.59 2.82
N SER A 297 -47.85 17.60 3.06
CA SER A 297 -46.93 18.61 2.53
C SER A 297 -45.89 17.96 1.62
N ALA A 298 -45.52 18.63 0.54
CA ALA A 298 -44.50 18.16 -0.39
C ALA A 298 -43.28 19.09 -0.33
N ASP A 299 -42.14 18.55 0.12
CA ASP A 299 -40.85 19.23 0.08
C ASP A 299 -40.23 19.03 -1.31
N ILE A 300 -39.89 20.12 -1.98
CA ILE A 300 -39.43 20.10 -3.37
C ILE A 300 -38.09 20.80 -3.49
N ALA A 301 -37.13 20.13 -4.14
CA ALA A 301 -35.80 20.68 -4.39
C ALA A 301 -35.36 20.37 -5.83
N ILE A 302 -34.52 21.23 -6.40
CA ILE A 302 -33.84 20.97 -7.66
C ILE A 302 -32.39 20.69 -7.38
N ARG A 303 -31.85 19.61 -7.93
CA ARG A 303 -30.45 19.22 -7.80
C ARG A 303 -29.79 19.11 -9.17
N ARG A 304 -28.58 19.64 -9.28
CA ARG A 304 -27.81 19.56 -10.52
C ARG A 304 -26.91 18.31 -10.51
N PRO A 305 -27.01 17.38 -11.47
CA PRO A 305 -26.16 16.18 -11.54
C PRO A 305 -24.67 16.49 -11.69
N MET A 306 -24.31 17.58 -12.40
CA MET A 306 -22.91 17.87 -12.74
C MET A 306 -22.02 18.23 -11.53
N ASP A 307 -22.57 18.95 -10.56
CA ASP A 307 -21.83 19.51 -9.41
C ASP A 307 -22.53 19.27 -8.06
N GLY A 308 -23.72 18.66 -8.07
CA GLY A 308 -24.50 18.37 -6.88
C GLY A 308 -25.20 19.58 -6.26
N ALA A 309 -25.11 20.78 -6.87
CA ALA A 309 -25.73 21.98 -6.33
C ALA A 309 -27.25 21.79 -6.18
N THR A 310 -27.76 22.13 -4.99
CA THR A 310 -29.19 22.00 -4.65
C THR A 310 -29.82 23.37 -4.42
N VAL A 311 -30.99 23.58 -5.00
CA VAL A 311 -31.85 24.74 -4.77
C VAL A 311 -33.14 24.22 -4.16
N GLU A 312 -33.36 24.54 -2.89
CA GLU A 312 -34.65 24.29 -2.22
C GLU A 312 -35.70 25.24 -2.82
N LEU A 313 -36.87 24.70 -3.15
CA LEU A 313 -37.98 25.49 -3.71
C LEU A 313 -38.99 25.81 -2.61
N GLN A 314 -40.20 25.27 -2.71
CA GLN A 314 -41.31 25.51 -1.80
C GLN A 314 -41.80 24.20 -1.19
N GLU A 315 -42.19 24.26 0.09
CA GLU A 315 -43.04 23.24 0.71
C GLU A 315 -44.50 23.54 0.33
N VAL A 316 -45.15 22.59 -0.33
CA VAL A 316 -46.55 22.76 -0.78
C VAL A 316 -47.48 21.89 0.05
N ALA A 317 -48.36 22.52 0.83
CA ALA A 317 -49.43 21.83 1.52
C ALA A 317 -50.62 21.57 0.58
N THR A 318 -51.13 20.34 0.57
CA THR A 318 -52.30 19.93 -0.22
C THR A 318 -53.05 18.78 0.44
N SER A 319 -54.16 18.34 -0.14
CA SER A 319 -54.91 17.15 0.29
C SER A 319 -55.04 16.18 -0.88
N VAL A 320 -54.60 14.93 -0.69
CA VAL A 320 -54.67 13.90 -1.73
C VAL A 320 -55.93 13.09 -1.55
N GLN A 321 -56.77 13.06 -2.59
CA GLN A 321 -58.10 12.45 -2.59
C GLN A 321 -58.12 11.09 -3.32
N PRO A 322 -58.86 10.08 -2.84
CA PRO A 322 -59.03 8.84 -3.58
C PRO A 322 -59.76 9.05 -4.91
N GLY A 323 -59.33 8.32 -5.93
CA GLY A 323 -60.01 8.28 -7.23
C GLY A 323 -59.74 9.48 -8.17
N ALA A 324 -58.98 10.49 -7.73
CA ALA A 324 -58.54 11.60 -8.58
C ALA A 324 -57.07 11.95 -8.32
N PRO A 325 -56.23 12.09 -9.37
CA PRO A 325 -54.86 12.55 -9.21
C PRO A 325 -54.83 13.99 -8.67
N THR A 326 -53.92 14.26 -7.75
CA THR A 326 -53.68 15.59 -7.19
C THR A 326 -52.40 16.14 -7.80
N THR A 327 -52.52 17.23 -8.57
CA THR A 327 -51.37 17.87 -9.21
C THR A 327 -50.86 19.05 -8.37
N ILE A 328 -49.57 19.05 -8.09
CA ILE A 328 -48.85 20.16 -7.47
C ILE A 328 -48.09 20.89 -8.59
N ALA A 329 -48.40 22.17 -8.77
CA ALA A 329 -47.63 23.03 -9.65
C ALA A 329 -46.36 23.52 -8.95
N VAL A 330 -45.24 23.51 -9.68
CA VAL A 330 -43.93 23.93 -9.18
C VAL A 330 -43.43 25.08 -10.06
N ASP A 331 -43.32 26.28 -9.48
CA ASP A 331 -42.73 27.41 -10.17
C ASP A 331 -41.19 27.24 -10.17
N LEU A 332 -40.61 27.11 -11.36
CA LEU A 332 -39.16 26.91 -11.51
C LEU A 332 -38.44 28.28 -11.53
N PRO A 333 -37.37 28.47 -10.73
CA PRO A 333 -36.58 29.70 -10.79
C PRO A 333 -35.82 29.78 -12.12
N THR A 334 -35.20 30.93 -12.39
CA THR A 334 -34.24 31.02 -13.50
C THR A 334 -33.02 30.16 -13.16
N LEU A 335 -32.78 29.13 -13.96
CA LEU A 335 -31.69 28.18 -13.77
C LEU A 335 -30.65 28.33 -14.88
N ARG A 336 -29.40 27.95 -14.60
CA ARG A 336 -28.36 27.76 -15.61
C ARG A 336 -28.81 26.67 -16.59
N ALA A 337 -28.52 26.81 -17.88
CA ALA A 337 -28.73 25.76 -18.86
C ALA A 337 -27.99 24.48 -18.48
N GLY A 338 -28.61 23.34 -18.74
CA GLY A 338 -28.12 22.01 -18.39
C GLY A 338 -29.21 21.10 -17.80
N GLU A 339 -28.78 19.90 -17.41
CA GLU A 339 -29.64 18.90 -16.79
C GLU A 339 -29.81 19.16 -15.29
N TYR A 340 -30.98 18.76 -14.76
CA TYR A 340 -31.34 18.80 -13.35
C TYR A 340 -32.27 17.63 -12.99
N TYR A 341 -32.27 17.29 -11.71
CA TYR A 341 -33.26 16.45 -11.06
C TYR A 341 -34.16 17.29 -10.18
N LEU A 342 -35.48 17.08 -10.27
CA LEU A 342 -36.44 17.68 -9.36
C LEU A 342 -36.88 16.61 -8.36
N ASP A 343 -36.47 16.78 -7.10
CA ASP A 343 -36.75 15.87 -6.00
C ASP A 343 -38.06 16.26 -5.32
N VAL A 344 -38.85 15.26 -4.92
CA VAL A 344 -40.04 15.46 -4.08
C VAL A 344 -40.09 14.46 -2.92
N VAL A 345 -40.36 14.96 -1.71
CA VAL A 345 -40.66 14.15 -0.53
C VAL A 345 -42.00 14.60 0.05
N VAL A 346 -42.98 13.71 0.08
CA VAL A 346 -44.34 13.96 0.56
C VAL A 346 -44.48 13.46 1.99
N LYS A 347 -44.96 14.31 2.88
CA LYS A 347 -45.12 14.07 4.32
C LYS A 347 -46.58 14.25 4.74
N SER A 348 -47.03 13.45 5.69
CA SER A 348 -48.27 13.68 6.45
C SER A 348 -47.94 13.89 7.92
N ALA A 349 -48.96 14.07 8.76
CA ALA A 349 -48.79 14.07 10.22
C ALA A 349 -48.16 12.77 10.77
N ARG A 350 -48.13 11.68 9.99
CA ARG A 350 -47.51 10.39 10.37
C ARG A 350 -46.04 10.28 9.99
N GLY A 351 -45.49 11.21 9.20
CA GLY A 351 -44.13 11.15 8.66
C GLY A 351 -44.09 11.15 7.13
N VAL A 352 -43.01 10.66 6.54
CA VAL A 352 -42.84 10.56 5.09
C VAL A 352 -43.77 9.50 4.51
N GLU A 353 -44.60 9.87 3.53
CA GLU A 353 -45.57 8.99 2.87
C GLU A 353 -45.08 8.50 1.51
N ALA A 354 -44.51 9.40 0.70
CA ALA A 354 -44.07 9.09 -0.66
C ALA A 354 -42.88 9.97 -1.06
N PHE A 355 -42.14 9.55 -2.06
CA PHE A 355 -40.92 10.25 -2.51
C PHE A 355 -40.63 9.87 -3.97
N GLY A 356 -40.05 10.77 -4.74
CA GLY A 356 -39.73 10.58 -6.16
C GLY A 356 -38.87 11.69 -6.73
N ALA A 357 -38.47 11.55 -7.99
CA ALA A 357 -37.76 12.59 -8.72
C ALA A 357 -38.02 12.53 -10.24
N GLY A 358 -37.76 13.63 -10.95
CA GLY A 358 -37.93 13.74 -12.40
C GLY A 358 -36.82 14.54 -13.08
N ASN A 359 -36.66 14.39 -14.40
CA ASN A 359 -35.65 15.09 -15.19
C ASN A 359 -36.17 16.45 -15.68
N LEU A 360 -35.30 17.46 -15.58
CA LEU A 360 -35.49 18.79 -16.14
C LEU A 360 -34.25 19.14 -16.98
N VAL A 361 -34.46 19.66 -18.18
CA VAL A 361 -33.41 20.17 -19.06
C VAL A 361 -33.68 21.63 -19.34
N VAL A 362 -32.78 22.49 -18.91
CA VAL A 362 -32.86 23.94 -19.15
C VAL A 362 -32.04 24.28 -20.38
N GLU A 363 -32.65 24.90 -21.37
CA GLU A 363 -32.04 25.22 -22.67
C GLU A 363 -31.78 26.71 -22.81
N SER A 364 -30.69 27.08 -23.48
CA SER A 364 -30.37 28.47 -23.78
C SER A 364 -30.01 28.64 -25.25
N ALA A 365 -30.60 29.68 -25.88
CA ALA A 365 -30.35 30.04 -27.27
C ALA A 365 -28.92 30.53 -27.52
N HIS A 366 -28.23 31.03 -26.48
CA HIS A 366 -26.82 31.39 -26.50
C HIS A 366 -26.08 30.72 -25.34
N GLY A 367 -24.81 30.40 -25.51
CA GLY A 367 -24.11 29.55 -24.56
C GLY A 367 -22.72 29.15 -25.01
N ILE A 368 -22.26 28.01 -24.50
CA ILE A 368 -20.95 27.45 -24.85
C ILE A 368 -21.20 26.22 -25.72
N GLU A 369 -20.70 26.24 -26.95
CA GLU A 369 -20.78 25.12 -27.89
C GLU A 369 -19.78 24.03 -27.52
N GLU A 370 -18.55 24.42 -27.20
CA GLU A 370 -17.44 23.52 -26.94
C GLU A 370 -16.46 24.17 -25.97
N PHE A 371 -15.86 23.37 -25.09
CA PHE A 371 -14.65 23.76 -24.38
C PHE A 371 -13.64 22.62 -24.43
N SER A 372 -12.52 22.84 -25.14
CA SER A 372 -11.49 21.83 -25.38
C SER A 372 -10.12 22.29 -24.91
N LEU A 373 -9.32 21.31 -24.43
CA LEU A 373 -7.95 21.51 -23.97
C LEU A 373 -6.98 20.90 -24.98
N GLN A 374 -5.79 21.47 -25.10
CA GLN A 374 -4.78 21.03 -26.07
C GLN A 374 -4.08 19.72 -25.68
N LYS A 375 -4.04 19.40 -24.39
CA LYS A 375 -3.37 18.22 -23.83
C LYS A 375 -4.22 17.61 -22.70
N SER A 376 -4.01 16.34 -22.41
CA SER A 376 -4.59 15.65 -21.26
C SER A 376 -3.85 15.91 -19.93
N PHE A 377 -2.61 16.41 -20.00
CA PHE A 377 -1.79 16.75 -18.83
C PHE A 377 -0.73 17.81 -19.15
N VAL A 378 -0.20 18.43 -18.10
CA VAL A 378 0.98 19.31 -18.13
C VAL A 378 1.80 19.14 -16.85
N GLU A 379 3.13 19.28 -16.94
CA GLU A 379 3.97 19.31 -15.73
C GLU A 379 3.82 20.66 -14.99
N VAL A 380 4.22 20.69 -13.72
CA VAL A 380 4.29 21.94 -12.95
C VAL A 380 5.18 22.96 -13.67
N GLY A 381 4.67 24.18 -13.84
CA GLY A 381 5.35 25.25 -14.58
C GLY A 381 5.10 25.26 -16.10
N GLU A 382 4.53 24.19 -16.68
CA GLU A 382 4.07 24.20 -18.07
C GLU A 382 2.66 24.80 -18.18
N THR A 383 2.33 25.44 -19.30
CA THR A 383 1.00 26.06 -19.49
C THR A 383 0.04 25.09 -20.17
N MET A 384 -1.11 24.84 -19.54
CA MET A 384 -2.27 24.24 -20.20
C MET A 384 -3.02 25.32 -20.98
N ALA A 385 -3.26 25.06 -22.26
CA ALA A 385 -4.04 25.94 -23.12
C ALA A 385 -5.31 25.24 -23.63
N GLY A 386 -6.34 26.03 -23.92
CA GLY A 386 -7.61 25.55 -24.45
C GLY A 386 -8.43 26.66 -25.12
N THR A 387 -9.56 26.28 -25.69
CA THR A 387 -10.47 27.19 -26.38
C THR A 387 -11.91 26.89 -25.98
N ALA A 388 -12.64 27.92 -25.59
CA ALA A 388 -14.10 27.87 -25.47
C ALA A 388 -14.72 28.53 -26.71
N ARG A 389 -15.62 27.82 -27.38
CA ARG A 389 -16.42 28.33 -28.50
C ARG A 389 -17.83 28.62 -28.02
N LEU A 390 -18.35 29.80 -28.34
CA LEU A 390 -19.72 30.20 -28.00
C LEU A 390 -20.72 29.80 -29.07
N ARG A 391 -21.88 29.32 -28.62
CA ARG A 391 -23.08 29.08 -29.44
C ARG A 391 -23.96 30.31 -29.38
N GLY A 392 -24.40 30.83 -30.52
CA GLY A 392 -25.22 32.05 -30.59
C GLY A 392 -24.49 33.30 -30.09
N GLU A 393 -25.12 34.47 -30.21
CA GLU A 393 -24.54 35.74 -29.74
C GLU A 393 -25.06 36.07 -28.33
N PRO A 394 -24.19 36.11 -27.30
CA PRO A 394 -24.59 36.50 -25.95
C PRO A 394 -25.02 37.98 -25.90
N PRO A 395 -25.92 38.36 -24.98
CA PRO A 395 -26.28 39.75 -24.76
C PRO A 395 -25.07 40.66 -24.48
N ALA A 396 -25.21 41.95 -24.81
CA ALA A 396 -24.16 42.93 -24.51
C ALA A 396 -23.89 43.00 -23.00
N GLY A 397 -22.60 42.97 -22.62
CA GLY A 397 -22.18 42.97 -21.21
C GLY A 397 -22.06 41.58 -20.58
N SER A 398 -22.28 40.50 -21.35
CA SER A 398 -21.95 39.15 -20.88
C SER A 398 -20.44 38.95 -20.68
N ILE A 399 -20.11 38.01 -19.80
CA ILE A 399 -18.73 37.67 -19.43
C ILE A 399 -18.56 36.17 -19.62
N LEU A 400 -17.48 35.77 -20.30
CA LEU A 400 -17.00 34.40 -20.25
C LEU A 400 -15.93 34.28 -19.17
N ARG A 401 -16.23 33.52 -18.12
CA ARG A 401 -15.35 33.28 -16.99
C ARG A 401 -14.71 31.91 -17.09
N PHE A 402 -13.38 31.89 -17.13
CA PHE A 402 -12.61 30.66 -17.00
C PHE A 402 -12.27 30.38 -15.54
N ARG A 403 -12.36 29.12 -15.12
CA ARG A 403 -11.97 28.65 -13.77
C ARG A 403 -11.15 27.37 -13.85
N CYS A 404 -10.37 27.09 -12.80
CA CYS A 404 -9.84 25.75 -12.54
C CYS A 404 -10.22 25.31 -11.14
N ARG A 405 -10.82 24.12 -11.03
CA ARG A 405 -11.14 23.46 -9.76
C ARG A 405 -10.18 22.31 -9.47
N ASP A 406 -9.73 22.22 -8.23
CA ASP A 406 -8.85 21.15 -7.76
C ASP A 406 -9.65 19.92 -7.26
N SER A 407 -8.94 18.87 -6.83
CA SER A 407 -9.52 17.63 -6.27
C SER A 407 -10.38 17.85 -5.02
N TYR A 408 -10.26 19.01 -4.36
CA TYR A 408 -11.01 19.40 -3.17
C TYR A 408 -12.16 20.36 -3.49
N ASP A 409 -12.50 20.50 -4.77
CA ASP A 409 -13.53 21.40 -5.31
C ASP A 409 -13.26 22.89 -5.05
N ARG A 410 -11.99 23.28 -4.89
CA ARG A 410 -11.59 24.67 -4.74
C ARG A 410 -11.28 25.31 -6.08
N VAL A 411 -11.77 26.53 -6.31
CA VAL A 411 -11.48 27.35 -7.49
C VAL A 411 -10.12 28.04 -7.29
N ILE A 412 -9.05 27.42 -7.79
CA ILE A 412 -7.66 27.87 -7.61
C ILE A 412 -7.19 28.89 -8.67
N TYR A 413 -8.00 29.09 -9.71
CA TYR A 413 -7.79 30.04 -10.79
C TYR A 413 -9.13 30.56 -11.28
N GLN A 414 -9.20 31.86 -11.59
CA GLN A 414 -10.34 32.49 -12.24
C GLN A 414 -9.87 33.64 -13.14
N ARG A 415 -10.40 33.71 -14.36
CA ARG A 415 -10.17 34.83 -15.27
C ARG A 415 -11.43 35.16 -16.06
N ASP A 416 -11.80 36.43 -16.08
CA ASP A 416 -12.93 36.93 -16.84
C ASP A 416 -12.47 37.46 -18.21
N SER A 417 -13.28 37.21 -19.23
CA SER A 417 -13.13 37.79 -20.57
C SER A 417 -14.48 38.36 -20.98
N ALA A 418 -14.53 39.66 -21.27
CA ALA A 418 -15.76 40.28 -21.79
C ALA A 418 -16.11 39.67 -23.15
N THR A 419 -17.39 39.40 -23.40
CA THR A 419 -17.82 38.92 -24.71
C THR A 419 -17.82 40.07 -25.72
N VAL A 420 -17.34 39.79 -26.93
CA VAL A 420 -17.30 40.75 -28.04
C VAL A 420 -18.25 40.28 -29.15
N ALA A 421 -19.08 41.18 -29.64
CA ALA A 421 -20.00 40.91 -30.75
C ALA A 421 -19.25 40.31 -31.96
N GLY A 422 -19.79 39.22 -32.51
CA GLY A 422 -19.16 38.47 -33.61
C GLY A 422 -17.92 37.63 -33.25
N GLN A 423 -17.41 37.68 -32.02
CA GLN A 423 -16.33 36.80 -31.56
C GLN A 423 -16.90 35.52 -30.94
N THR A 424 -16.58 34.37 -31.54
CA THR A 424 -17.05 33.05 -31.07
C THR A 424 -16.04 32.33 -30.19
N ASP A 425 -14.73 32.48 -30.45
CA ASP A 425 -13.69 31.70 -29.80
C ASP A 425 -12.93 32.53 -28.75
N TYR A 426 -12.73 31.94 -27.57
CA TYR A 426 -12.04 32.56 -26.43
C TYR A 426 -10.96 31.64 -25.89
N ARG A 427 -9.77 32.18 -25.65
CA ARG A 427 -8.60 31.42 -25.23
C ARG A 427 -8.52 31.26 -23.71
N PHE A 428 -8.36 30.02 -23.28
CA PHE A 428 -8.04 29.60 -21.92
C PHE A 428 -6.54 29.31 -21.79
N GLU A 429 -5.95 29.76 -20.68
CA GLU A 429 -4.58 29.42 -20.27
C GLU A 429 -4.52 29.30 -18.74
N PHE A 430 -3.81 28.29 -18.25
CA PHE A 430 -3.50 28.08 -16.85
C PHE A 430 -2.16 27.37 -16.67
N THR A 431 -1.33 27.85 -15.73
CA THR A 431 -0.03 27.26 -15.41
C THR A 431 -0.07 26.73 -13.98
N PRO A 432 -0.12 25.40 -13.75
CA PRO A 432 -0.08 24.83 -12.41
C PRO A 432 1.24 25.09 -11.70
N ASP A 433 1.15 25.26 -10.38
CA ASP A 433 2.30 25.33 -9.47
C ASP A 433 2.37 24.06 -8.59
N ALA A 434 3.32 24.01 -7.65
CA ALA A 434 3.53 22.85 -6.77
C ALA A 434 2.35 22.57 -5.82
N THR A 435 1.40 23.49 -5.67
CA THR A 435 0.21 23.34 -4.82
C THR A 435 -0.99 22.76 -5.57
N SER A 436 -0.95 22.72 -6.91
CA SER A 436 -2.00 22.10 -7.73
C SER A 436 -2.18 20.63 -7.38
N THR A 437 -3.42 20.15 -7.38
CA THR A 437 -3.74 18.71 -7.24
C THR A 437 -3.58 17.98 -8.56
N ILE A 438 -3.54 16.65 -8.50
CA ILE A 438 -3.45 15.78 -9.67
C ILE A 438 -4.60 16.04 -10.65
N GLU A 439 -5.86 16.03 -10.19
CA GLU A 439 -7.00 16.35 -11.06
C GLU A 439 -7.26 17.86 -11.07
N ILE A 440 -7.35 18.46 -12.27
CA ILE A 440 -7.85 19.82 -12.44
C ILE A 440 -9.04 19.82 -13.40
N ARG A 441 -10.19 20.31 -12.94
CA ARG A 441 -11.38 20.56 -13.78
C ARG A 441 -11.32 22.01 -14.26
N ALA A 442 -10.98 22.20 -15.53
CA ALA A 442 -11.08 23.50 -16.19
C ALA A 442 -12.55 23.77 -16.55
N GLU A 443 -13.01 24.99 -16.33
CA GLU A 443 -14.39 25.38 -16.57
C GLU A 443 -14.44 26.66 -17.40
N ALA A 444 -15.38 26.73 -18.34
CA ALA A 444 -15.81 27.94 -19.00
C ALA A 444 -17.27 28.21 -18.62
N LEU A 445 -17.53 29.35 -17.99
CA LEU A 445 -18.84 29.75 -17.48
C LEU A 445 -19.29 31.04 -18.17
N LEU A 446 -20.39 31.00 -18.90
CA LEU A 446 -21.00 32.20 -19.47
C LEU A 446 -21.92 32.87 -18.43
N LEU A 447 -21.70 34.15 -18.19
CA LEU A 447 -22.47 34.99 -17.29
C LEU A 447 -23.18 36.10 -18.08
N THR A 448 -24.46 36.34 -17.79
CA THR A 448 -25.23 37.46 -18.36
C THR A 448 -25.93 38.20 -17.24
N GLY A 449 -25.65 39.50 -17.08
CA GLY A 449 -26.22 40.28 -15.97
C GLY A 449 -25.85 39.78 -14.58
N GLY A 450 -24.74 39.04 -14.44
CA GLY A 450 -24.30 38.39 -13.21
C GLY A 450 -24.84 36.97 -12.99
N GLU A 451 -25.82 36.52 -13.79
CA GLU A 451 -26.42 35.20 -13.68
C GLU A 451 -25.70 34.16 -14.53
N GLU A 452 -25.61 32.91 -14.03
CA GLU A 452 -25.05 31.79 -14.79
C GLU A 452 -25.97 31.39 -15.96
N VAL A 453 -25.43 31.37 -17.17
CA VAL A 453 -26.15 30.97 -18.39
C VAL A 453 -25.86 29.52 -18.74
N GLU A 454 -24.60 29.14 -18.91
CA GLU A 454 -24.18 27.78 -19.27
C GLU A 454 -22.74 27.55 -18.82
N LEU A 455 -22.43 26.31 -18.46
CA LEU A 455 -21.09 25.87 -18.03
C LEU A 455 -20.64 24.73 -18.93
N ALA A 456 -19.45 24.85 -19.50
CA ALA A 456 -18.74 23.73 -20.11
C ALA A 456 -17.48 23.41 -19.31
N GLN A 457 -17.14 22.12 -19.24
CA GLN A 457 -16.03 21.64 -18.42
C GLN A 457 -15.14 20.71 -19.23
N ALA A 458 -13.84 20.76 -18.95
CA ALA A 458 -12.84 19.81 -19.42
C ALA A 458 -11.90 19.47 -18.26
N MET A 459 -11.22 18.32 -18.32
CA MET A 459 -10.30 17.87 -17.27
C MET A 459 -8.91 17.62 -17.85
N PHE A 460 -7.89 17.98 -17.07
CA PHE A 460 -6.52 17.56 -17.32
C PHE A 460 -5.83 17.21 -16.00
N THR A 461 -4.66 16.59 -16.11
CA THR A 461 -3.85 16.18 -14.95
C THR A 461 -2.58 16.99 -14.76
N VAL A 462 -2.15 17.10 -13.51
CA VAL A 462 -0.85 17.64 -13.09
C VAL A 462 -0.10 16.52 -12.34
N PRO A 463 0.89 15.85 -12.97
CA PRO A 463 1.53 14.67 -12.39
C PRO A 463 2.15 14.93 -11.01
N LYS A 464 1.78 14.12 -10.00
CA LYS A 464 2.47 14.07 -8.69
C LYS A 464 3.12 12.71 -8.47
N ARG A 465 4.43 12.71 -8.23
CA ARG A 465 5.21 11.46 -8.07
C ARG A 465 5.46 11.07 -6.62
N ARG A 466 5.41 12.02 -5.67
CA ARG A 466 5.63 11.81 -4.23
C ARG A 466 6.97 11.14 -3.87
N GLN A 467 8.01 11.38 -4.68
CA GLN A 467 9.37 10.91 -4.38
C GLN A 467 10.07 11.84 -3.37
N GLY A 468 11.10 11.33 -2.66
CA GLY A 468 11.91 12.12 -1.72
C GLY A 468 11.25 12.43 -0.37
N ARG A 469 10.19 11.72 -0.01
CA ARG A 469 9.46 11.83 1.25
C ARG A 469 9.01 10.46 1.75
N MET A 470 8.58 10.38 3.01
CA MET A 470 8.04 9.15 3.60
C MET A 470 6.67 8.87 2.99
N ASN A 471 6.51 7.66 2.43
CA ASN A 471 5.29 7.26 1.73
C ASN A 471 4.56 6.11 2.42
N PHE A 472 3.25 6.25 2.52
CA PHE A 472 2.36 5.18 2.92
C PHE A 472 1.68 4.68 1.63
N VAL A 473 2.09 3.50 1.18
CA VAL A 473 1.68 2.91 -0.10
C VAL A 473 0.65 1.82 0.13
N GLN A 474 -0.51 1.97 -0.50
CA GLN A 474 -1.63 1.06 -0.37
C GLN A 474 -1.71 0.13 -1.59
N TRP A 475 -1.72 -1.19 -1.40
CA TRP A 475 -2.01 -2.11 -2.49
C TRP A 475 -3.48 -2.02 -2.94
N ASP A 476 -3.66 -1.89 -4.26
CA ASP A 476 -4.87 -1.67 -5.02
C ASP A 476 -5.66 -0.42 -4.62
N THR A 477 -6.69 -0.13 -5.39
CA THR A 477 -7.55 1.04 -5.21
C THR A 477 -9.02 0.68 -5.46
N PRO A 478 -9.96 1.23 -4.66
CA PRO A 478 -11.38 1.18 -5.04
C PRO A 478 -11.59 1.96 -6.34
N ARG A 479 -12.53 1.51 -7.19
CA ARG A 479 -12.78 2.11 -8.52
C ARG A 479 -14.23 2.51 -8.76
N ASP A 480 -15.15 1.98 -7.97
CA ASP A 480 -16.56 2.32 -8.02
C ASP A 480 -16.84 3.71 -7.44
N VAL A 481 -18.08 4.18 -7.61
CA VAL A 481 -18.54 5.50 -7.15
C VAL A 481 -18.28 5.74 -5.67
N LEU A 482 -18.47 4.74 -4.80
CA LEU A 482 -18.23 4.87 -3.36
C LEU A 482 -16.74 4.89 -3.01
N GLY A 483 -15.88 4.46 -3.93
CA GLY A 483 -14.43 4.48 -3.79
C GLY A 483 -13.83 5.86 -3.51
N TYR A 484 -14.52 6.94 -3.88
CA TYR A 484 -14.13 8.31 -3.53
C TYR A 484 -14.09 8.52 -2.00
N TYR A 485 -15.16 8.17 -1.30
CA TYR A 485 -15.25 8.29 0.15
C TYR A 485 -14.29 7.33 0.87
N GLN A 486 -14.07 6.16 0.27
CA GLN A 486 -13.09 5.21 0.79
C GLN A 486 -11.67 5.80 0.79
N TRP A 487 -11.26 6.46 -0.29
CA TRP A 487 -9.97 7.15 -0.37
C TRP A 487 -9.87 8.31 0.60
N GLN A 488 -10.93 9.12 0.76
CA GLN A 488 -10.93 10.19 1.77
C GLN A 488 -10.63 9.64 3.16
N LYS A 489 -11.22 8.50 3.52
CA LYS A 489 -10.96 7.83 4.80
C LYS A 489 -9.53 7.28 4.92
N MET A 490 -9.01 6.65 3.88
CA MET A 490 -7.62 6.16 3.88
C MET A 490 -6.60 7.31 3.97
N LYS A 491 -6.89 8.48 3.39
CA LYS A 491 -6.04 9.67 3.53
C LYS A 491 -5.93 10.18 4.97
N GLU A 492 -6.94 9.97 5.81
CA GLU A 492 -6.84 10.27 7.25
C GLU A 492 -5.72 9.47 7.93
N ALA A 493 -5.40 8.28 7.40
CA ALA A 493 -4.30 7.43 7.85
C ALA A 493 -2.99 7.65 7.09
N GLY A 494 -2.93 8.65 6.20
CA GLY A 494 -1.74 9.02 5.45
C GLY A 494 -1.49 8.23 4.17
N TRP A 495 -2.39 7.33 3.77
CA TRP A 495 -2.29 6.62 2.50
C TRP A 495 -2.52 7.58 1.35
N GLU A 496 -1.48 7.82 0.57
CA GLU A 496 -1.54 8.79 -0.53
C GLU A 496 -0.86 8.30 -1.82
N THR A 497 -0.46 7.04 -1.86
CA THR A 497 0.06 6.35 -3.05
C THR A 497 -0.56 4.96 -3.11
N THR A 498 -0.88 4.48 -4.32
CA THR A 498 -1.46 3.14 -4.52
C THR A 498 -0.71 2.32 -5.56
N LEU A 499 -0.44 1.05 -5.25
CA LEU A 499 0.02 0.08 -6.24
C LEU A 499 -1.18 -0.48 -7.00
N ILE A 500 -1.25 -0.31 -8.33
CA ILE A 500 -2.44 -0.66 -9.12
C ILE A 500 -2.16 -1.74 -10.16
N GLY A 501 -3.17 -2.57 -10.43
CA GLY A 501 -3.16 -3.50 -11.57
C GLY A 501 -2.82 -4.95 -11.24
N ALA A 502 -2.46 -5.28 -10.00
CA ALA A 502 -2.05 -6.63 -9.64
C ALA A 502 -3.20 -7.65 -9.53
N MET A 503 -4.44 -7.21 -9.23
CA MET A 503 -5.62 -8.07 -9.06
C MET A 503 -6.57 -8.04 -10.27
N GLY A 504 -6.03 -7.93 -11.50
CA GLY A 504 -6.82 -7.95 -12.74
C GLY A 504 -7.47 -6.62 -13.12
N GLY A 505 -7.12 -5.52 -12.44
CA GLY A 505 -7.49 -4.17 -12.84
C GLY A 505 -6.84 -3.75 -14.17
N SER A 506 -7.47 -2.80 -14.88
CA SER A 506 -6.88 -2.25 -16.11
C SER A 506 -5.51 -1.62 -15.81
N LEU A 507 -4.47 -2.17 -16.45
CA LEU A 507 -3.10 -1.65 -16.43
C LEU A 507 -2.92 -0.39 -17.28
N THR A 508 -3.97 0.02 -18.01
CA THR A 508 -3.89 1.06 -19.04
C THR A 508 -4.70 2.30 -18.72
N ALA A 509 -5.48 2.32 -17.63
CA ALA A 509 -6.37 3.42 -17.31
C ALA A 509 -6.06 4.00 -15.92
N GLN A 510 -5.99 5.34 -15.87
CA GLN A 510 -5.88 6.09 -14.62
C GLN A 510 -7.05 5.77 -13.68
N PRO A 511 -6.82 5.36 -12.43
CA PRO A 511 -7.87 5.18 -11.44
C PRO A 511 -8.52 6.53 -11.08
N SER A 512 -9.76 6.74 -11.53
CA SER A 512 -10.46 8.04 -11.39
C SER A 512 -10.68 8.46 -9.93
N THR A 513 -10.95 7.52 -9.04
CA THR A 513 -11.09 7.76 -7.59
C THR A 513 -9.79 8.28 -6.97
N ALA A 514 -8.65 7.64 -7.26
CA ALA A 514 -7.33 8.05 -6.78
C ALA A 514 -6.95 9.43 -7.35
N ARG A 515 -7.20 9.66 -8.65
CA ARG A 515 -6.96 10.95 -9.29
C ARG A 515 -7.79 12.07 -8.64
N ALA A 516 -9.08 11.84 -8.43
CA ALA A 516 -10.00 12.79 -7.79
C ALA A 516 -9.72 13.03 -6.30
N THR A 517 -8.88 12.21 -5.66
CA THR A 517 -8.47 12.35 -4.26
C THR A 517 -6.99 12.71 -4.10
N ASP A 518 -6.32 13.17 -5.17
CA ASP A 518 -4.90 13.61 -5.16
C ASP A 518 -3.93 12.49 -4.72
N VAL A 519 -4.21 11.25 -5.13
CA VAL A 519 -3.41 10.04 -4.83
C VAL A 519 -2.56 9.65 -6.05
N SER A 520 -1.26 9.42 -5.82
CA SER A 520 -0.31 8.98 -6.86
C SER A 520 -0.38 7.48 -7.09
N VAL A 521 0.10 7.01 -8.24
CA VAL A 521 0.04 5.59 -8.61
C VAL A 521 1.43 4.96 -8.67
N ALA A 522 1.48 3.66 -8.45
CA ALA A 522 2.61 2.79 -8.76
C ALA A 522 2.06 1.62 -9.61
N PRO A 523 2.31 1.57 -10.93
CA PRO A 523 1.80 0.47 -11.75
C PRO A 523 2.52 -0.84 -11.44
N TYR A 524 1.74 -1.88 -11.12
CA TYR A 524 2.17 -3.26 -11.15
C TYR A 524 2.28 -3.68 -12.62
N SER A 525 3.41 -3.39 -13.27
CA SER A 525 3.51 -3.40 -14.73
C SER A 525 3.60 -4.81 -15.30
N THR A 526 4.25 -5.71 -14.56
CA THR A 526 4.42 -7.13 -14.90
C THR A 526 4.76 -7.93 -13.63
N ARG A 527 4.94 -9.25 -13.75
CA ARG A 527 5.56 -10.10 -12.73
C ARG A 527 6.65 -10.92 -13.42
N ILE A 528 7.92 -10.66 -13.12
CA ILE A 528 9.02 -11.39 -13.76
C ILE A 528 9.12 -12.79 -13.16
N LEU A 529 8.88 -13.79 -14.00
CA LEU A 529 8.99 -15.23 -13.70
C LEU A 529 9.90 -15.90 -14.74
N ASP A 530 10.38 -17.12 -14.46
CA ASP A 530 11.24 -17.89 -15.36
C ASP A 530 10.63 -19.21 -15.90
N PRO A 531 9.33 -19.26 -16.29
CA PRO A 531 8.74 -20.47 -16.85
C PRO A 531 9.43 -20.84 -18.17
N LYS A 532 9.58 -22.14 -18.42
CA LYS A 532 10.26 -22.65 -19.62
C LYS A 532 9.30 -23.45 -20.51
N ASN A 533 9.58 -23.45 -21.81
CA ASN A 533 9.02 -24.39 -22.79
C ASN A 533 9.59 -25.80 -22.54
N GLU A 534 9.00 -26.81 -23.18
CA GLU A 534 9.50 -28.20 -23.12
C GLU A 534 10.94 -28.32 -23.67
N ASP A 535 11.32 -27.42 -24.58
CA ASP A 535 12.68 -27.34 -25.13
C ASP A 535 13.67 -26.57 -24.22
N GLY A 536 13.24 -26.14 -23.03
CA GLY A 536 14.06 -25.42 -22.06
C GLY A 536 14.24 -23.92 -22.34
N THR A 537 13.63 -23.37 -23.40
CA THR A 537 13.63 -21.93 -23.68
C THR A 537 12.66 -21.19 -22.76
N MET A 538 12.94 -19.91 -22.44
CA MET A 538 12.14 -19.15 -21.48
C MET A 538 10.88 -18.55 -22.12
N LYS A 539 9.77 -18.52 -21.36
CA LYS A 539 8.49 -17.91 -21.73
C LYS A 539 8.31 -16.55 -21.03
N PRO A 540 7.60 -15.59 -21.64
CA PRO A 540 7.08 -15.65 -23.02
C PRO A 540 8.18 -15.48 -24.08
N VAL A 541 9.36 -15.00 -23.69
CA VAL A 541 10.52 -14.80 -24.57
C VAL A 541 11.82 -15.04 -23.79
N CYS A 542 12.88 -15.46 -24.48
CA CYS A 542 14.22 -15.43 -23.90
C CYS A 542 14.66 -13.97 -23.66
N TRP A 543 15.19 -13.67 -22.47
CA TRP A 543 15.61 -12.30 -22.12
C TRP A 543 16.80 -11.74 -22.91
N ASN A 544 17.42 -12.55 -23.78
CA ASN A 544 18.53 -12.18 -24.65
C ASN A 544 18.20 -12.29 -26.14
N ASP A 545 16.96 -12.66 -26.50
CA ASP A 545 16.56 -12.85 -27.90
C ASP A 545 16.10 -11.53 -28.53
N GLU A 546 17.00 -10.89 -29.28
CA GLU A 546 16.74 -9.61 -29.95
C GLU A 546 16.25 -9.84 -31.41
N PRO A 547 15.24 -9.10 -31.88
CA PRO A 547 14.57 -7.97 -31.22
C PRO A 547 13.38 -8.35 -30.31
N ALA A 548 13.00 -9.63 -30.22
CA ALA A 548 11.77 -10.08 -29.57
C ALA A 548 11.64 -9.65 -28.09
N VAL A 549 12.74 -9.64 -27.33
CA VAL A 549 12.75 -9.19 -25.94
C VAL A 549 12.44 -7.70 -25.81
N ASP A 550 12.95 -6.87 -26.72
CA ASP A 550 12.73 -5.42 -26.70
C ASP A 550 11.29 -5.10 -27.07
N GLU A 551 10.70 -5.81 -28.03
CA GLU A 551 9.28 -5.70 -28.37
C GLU A 551 8.38 -6.10 -27.20
N TYR A 552 8.73 -7.18 -26.48
CA TYR A 552 8.00 -7.61 -25.28
C TYR A 552 8.04 -6.56 -24.17
N VAL A 553 9.23 -6.01 -23.87
CA VAL A 553 9.42 -4.96 -22.87
C VAL A 553 8.63 -3.70 -23.27
N GLN A 554 8.77 -3.24 -24.52
CA GLN A 554 8.10 -2.03 -24.99
C GLN A 554 6.58 -2.16 -24.94
N GLY A 555 6.02 -3.32 -25.30
CA GLY A 555 4.57 -3.57 -25.20
C GLY A 555 4.01 -3.55 -23.77
N ILE A 556 4.84 -3.80 -22.75
CA ILE A 556 4.45 -3.60 -21.34
C ILE A 556 4.52 -2.11 -20.96
N VAL A 557 5.58 -1.42 -21.38
CA VAL A 557 5.83 -0.01 -21.08
C VAL A 557 4.77 0.90 -21.70
N ASP A 558 4.44 0.68 -22.99
CA ASP A 558 3.46 1.46 -23.73
C ASP A 558 2.08 1.44 -23.06
N ARG A 559 1.73 0.32 -22.43
CA ARG A 559 0.48 0.18 -21.68
C ARG A 559 0.41 1.08 -20.45
N GLN A 560 1.54 1.58 -19.94
CA GLN A 560 1.60 2.45 -18.77
C GLN A 560 1.55 3.95 -19.11
N ALA A 561 1.46 4.32 -20.39
CA ALA A 561 1.56 5.72 -20.84
C ALA A 561 0.52 6.64 -20.19
N SER A 562 -0.72 6.19 -20.00
CA SER A 562 -1.75 7.00 -19.36
C SER A 562 -1.50 7.24 -17.87
N LEU A 563 -0.87 6.28 -17.17
CA LEU A 563 -0.62 6.35 -15.73
C LEU A 563 0.45 7.38 -15.39
N ARG A 564 1.39 7.58 -16.31
CA ARG A 564 2.40 8.64 -16.24
C ARG A 564 1.78 10.04 -16.13
N GLU A 565 0.65 10.28 -16.77
CA GLU A 565 0.00 11.58 -16.73
C GLU A 565 -0.60 11.90 -15.34
N GLN A 566 -0.91 10.88 -14.53
CA GLN A 566 -1.33 11.07 -13.13
C GLN A 566 -0.13 11.32 -12.19
N GLY A 567 1.05 10.85 -12.58
CA GLY A 567 2.27 10.87 -11.76
C GLY A 567 2.53 9.52 -11.10
N VAL A 568 3.66 8.91 -11.46
CA VAL A 568 4.07 7.59 -11.00
C VAL A 568 5.13 7.70 -9.91
N PHE A 569 4.88 7.06 -8.77
CA PHE A 569 5.85 6.96 -7.67
C PHE A 569 7.01 6.03 -8.05
N VAL A 570 6.68 4.79 -8.39
CA VAL A 570 7.60 3.74 -8.91
C VAL A 570 6.87 2.88 -9.95
N TYR A 571 7.59 2.41 -10.96
CA TYR A 571 7.16 1.39 -11.91
C TYR A 571 7.59 0.01 -11.40
N SER A 572 6.62 -0.75 -10.88
CA SER A 572 6.85 -2.09 -10.34
C SER A 572 6.93 -3.12 -11.47
N LEU A 573 7.94 -3.99 -11.39
CA LEU A 573 8.14 -5.19 -12.21
C LEU A 573 7.57 -6.44 -11.53
N GLY A 574 6.84 -6.24 -10.43
CA GLY A 574 6.01 -7.21 -9.76
C GLY A 574 6.53 -7.65 -8.40
N ASP A 575 5.64 -8.37 -7.73
CA ASP A 575 5.80 -8.99 -6.42
C ASP A 575 5.94 -10.51 -6.58
N GLU A 576 6.60 -11.17 -5.62
CA GLU A 576 6.86 -12.62 -5.66
C GLU A 576 7.43 -13.12 -7.00
N GLY A 577 8.38 -12.35 -7.55
CA GLY A 577 9.12 -12.70 -8.76
C GLY A 577 10.26 -13.67 -8.48
N VAL A 578 11.04 -13.95 -9.52
CA VAL A 578 12.33 -14.66 -9.39
C VAL A 578 13.47 -13.66 -9.18
N THR A 579 14.55 -14.08 -8.52
CA THR A 579 15.80 -13.29 -8.38
C THR A 579 16.96 -13.82 -9.22
N LYS A 580 16.70 -14.86 -10.02
CA LYS A 580 17.63 -15.41 -11.01
C LYS A 580 16.85 -16.06 -12.14
N GLY A 581 17.41 -16.07 -13.35
CA GLY A 581 16.79 -16.76 -14.48
C GLY A 581 17.70 -16.82 -15.71
N CYS A 582 17.74 -17.99 -16.34
CA CYS A 582 18.41 -18.22 -17.61
C CYS A 582 17.79 -19.44 -18.32
N CYS A 583 18.10 -19.63 -19.60
CA CYS A 583 17.56 -20.73 -20.40
C CYS A 583 18.61 -21.28 -21.37
N VAL A 584 18.18 -22.19 -22.25
CA VAL A 584 19.04 -22.83 -23.27
C VAL A 584 18.92 -22.23 -24.67
N HIS A 585 18.17 -21.13 -24.82
CA HIS A 585 18.07 -20.43 -26.10
C HIS A 585 19.48 -20.01 -26.57
N PRO A 586 19.83 -20.11 -27.87
CA PRO A 586 21.17 -19.80 -28.36
C PRO A 586 21.68 -18.41 -27.94
N ALA A 587 20.81 -17.40 -27.96
CA ALA A 587 21.16 -16.05 -27.51
C ALA A 587 21.47 -15.98 -26.01
N CYS A 588 20.79 -16.77 -25.18
CA CYS A 588 21.09 -16.85 -23.74
C CYS A 588 22.43 -17.55 -23.47
N LEU A 589 22.78 -18.57 -24.25
CA LEU A 589 24.08 -19.24 -24.15
C LEU A 589 25.22 -18.34 -24.64
N ALA A 590 24.98 -17.54 -25.69
CA ALA A 590 25.93 -16.52 -26.13
C ALA A 590 26.16 -15.46 -25.04
N ALA A 591 25.09 -14.96 -24.39
CA ALA A 591 25.19 -14.05 -23.26
C ALA A 591 25.97 -14.67 -22.08
N TYR A 592 25.77 -15.96 -21.81
CA TYR A 592 26.53 -16.69 -20.78
C TYR A 592 28.03 -16.74 -21.10
N ARG A 593 28.41 -17.07 -22.33
CA ARG A 593 29.82 -17.07 -22.77
C ARG A 593 30.46 -15.68 -22.67
N ALA A 594 29.71 -14.64 -23.05
CA ALA A 594 30.16 -13.26 -22.91
C ALA A 594 30.39 -12.87 -21.44
N TYR A 595 29.48 -13.30 -20.55
CA TYR A 595 29.64 -13.13 -19.10
C TYR A 595 30.90 -13.84 -18.59
N LEU A 596 31.11 -15.12 -18.93
CA LEU A 596 32.32 -15.87 -18.53
C LEU A 596 33.61 -15.22 -19.04
N LYS A 597 33.59 -14.72 -20.28
CA LYS A 597 34.72 -13.98 -20.85
C LYS A 597 35.02 -12.71 -20.06
N ASP A 598 33.99 -12.01 -19.57
CA ASP A 598 34.20 -10.86 -18.71
C ASP A 598 34.71 -11.26 -17.32
N GLN A 599 34.23 -12.36 -16.73
CA GLN A 599 34.68 -12.78 -15.40
C GLN A 599 36.14 -13.26 -15.42
N TYR A 600 36.52 -14.12 -16.37
CA TYR A 600 37.84 -14.75 -16.39
C TYR A 600 38.88 -14.04 -17.26
N LYS A 601 38.44 -13.15 -18.15
CA LYS A 601 39.25 -12.42 -19.16
C LYS A 601 39.93 -13.32 -20.22
N THR A 602 40.44 -14.49 -19.85
CA THR A 602 41.14 -15.46 -20.70
C THR A 602 40.54 -16.86 -20.55
N ILE A 603 40.58 -17.66 -21.61
CA ILE A 603 40.04 -19.03 -21.58
C ILE A 603 40.87 -19.95 -20.66
N ASP A 604 42.18 -19.70 -20.57
CA ASP A 604 43.08 -20.46 -19.69
C ASP A 604 42.67 -20.32 -18.22
N ALA A 605 42.31 -19.11 -17.77
CA ALA A 605 41.83 -18.89 -16.41
C ALA A 605 40.51 -19.61 -16.11
N LEU A 606 39.58 -19.68 -17.08
CA LEU A 606 38.36 -20.47 -16.96
C LEU A 606 38.67 -21.96 -16.86
N ASN A 607 39.51 -22.48 -17.77
CA ASN A 607 39.93 -23.87 -17.81
C ASN A 607 40.59 -24.29 -16.49
N ASP A 608 41.47 -23.45 -15.95
CA ASP A 608 42.12 -23.68 -14.66
C ASP A 608 41.11 -23.69 -13.51
N SER A 609 40.10 -22.83 -13.54
CA SER A 609 39.05 -22.76 -12.52
C SER A 609 38.14 -23.98 -12.53
N TRP A 610 37.68 -24.38 -13.70
CA TRP A 610 36.73 -25.49 -13.87
C TRP A 610 37.38 -26.87 -13.89
N GLY A 611 38.70 -26.94 -14.11
CA GLY A 611 39.40 -28.21 -14.37
C GLY A 611 39.02 -28.84 -15.70
N GLU A 612 38.56 -28.03 -16.65
CA GLU A 612 38.11 -28.45 -17.99
C GLU A 612 39.02 -27.82 -19.07
N GLN A 613 38.87 -28.22 -20.34
CA GLN A 613 39.72 -27.76 -21.43
C GLN A 613 38.89 -27.31 -22.63
N TYR A 614 38.84 -25.99 -22.84
CA TYR A 614 38.21 -25.32 -23.97
C TYR A 614 39.25 -24.53 -24.77
N ALA A 615 39.16 -24.55 -26.10
CA ALA A 615 40.06 -23.80 -26.98
C ALA A 615 39.70 -22.30 -27.04
N SER A 616 38.42 -21.98 -26.89
CA SER A 616 37.89 -20.62 -26.87
C SER A 616 36.61 -20.53 -26.04
N PHE A 617 36.17 -19.32 -25.69
CA PHE A 617 34.89 -19.11 -25.01
C PHE A 617 33.67 -19.53 -25.86
N ASP A 618 33.80 -19.54 -27.18
CA ASP A 618 32.72 -19.96 -28.09
C ASP A 618 32.42 -21.46 -27.99
N ASP A 619 33.42 -22.25 -27.56
CA ASP A 619 33.32 -23.70 -27.39
C ASP A 619 32.67 -24.10 -26.05
N VAL A 620 32.52 -23.15 -25.11
CA VAL A 620 31.92 -23.43 -23.79
C VAL A 620 30.43 -23.75 -23.98
N ALA A 621 30.00 -24.91 -23.52
CA ALA A 621 28.60 -25.37 -23.61
C ALA A 621 28.12 -25.87 -22.25
N LEU A 622 26.80 -26.01 -22.10
CA LEU A 622 26.23 -26.69 -20.93
C LEU A 622 26.58 -28.18 -20.95
N ARG A 623 26.75 -28.82 -19.78
CA ARG A 623 26.99 -30.27 -19.68
C ARG A 623 25.76 -31.07 -20.13
N ASP A 624 24.57 -30.60 -19.75
CA ASP A 624 23.28 -31.15 -20.19
C ASP A 624 22.31 -29.99 -20.44
N LEU A 625 21.69 -29.95 -21.62
CA LEU A 625 20.69 -28.94 -21.98
C LEU A 625 19.39 -29.11 -21.17
N ASN A 626 19.15 -30.27 -20.57
CA ASN A 626 18.02 -30.49 -19.65
C ASN A 626 18.32 -30.00 -18.22
N ASP A 627 19.55 -29.60 -17.92
CA ASP A 627 19.96 -28.97 -16.67
C ASP A 627 20.44 -27.53 -16.93
N PRO A 628 19.51 -26.59 -17.22
CA PRO A 628 19.86 -25.23 -17.59
C PRO A 628 20.58 -24.43 -16.50
N MET A 629 20.68 -24.97 -15.27
CA MET A 629 21.34 -24.35 -14.12
C MET A 629 22.65 -25.04 -13.73
N GLU A 630 23.11 -26.06 -14.47
CA GLU A 630 24.33 -26.83 -14.13
C GLU A 630 24.28 -27.42 -12.72
N SER A 631 23.08 -27.77 -12.24
CA SER A 631 22.83 -28.29 -10.90
C SER A 631 23.67 -29.53 -10.59
N ALA A 632 23.91 -30.38 -11.59
CA ALA A 632 24.75 -31.57 -11.45
C ALA A 632 26.23 -31.24 -11.17
N ALA A 633 26.75 -30.13 -11.70
CA ALA A 633 28.15 -29.72 -11.50
C ALA A 633 28.45 -29.35 -10.04
N ARG A 634 27.43 -29.10 -9.21
CA ARG A 634 27.62 -28.81 -7.78
C ARG A 634 28.34 -29.94 -7.03
N ALA A 635 28.23 -31.18 -7.49
CA ALA A 635 28.83 -32.34 -6.83
C ALA A 635 30.32 -32.53 -7.16
N ASP A 636 30.79 -32.08 -8.34
CA ASP A 636 32.13 -32.41 -8.84
C ASP A 636 32.91 -31.22 -9.45
N CYS A 637 32.26 -30.09 -9.70
CA CYS A 637 32.86 -28.85 -10.22
C CYS A 637 32.07 -27.63 -9.71
N LEU A 638 32.29 -27.31 -8.44
CA LEU A 638 31.60 -26.22 -7.74
C LEU A 638 31.73 -24.85 -8.45
N PRO A 639 32.88 -24.47 -9.05
CA PRO A 639 33.01 -23.21 -9.78
C PRO A 639 32.10 -23.09 -11.00
N ARG A 640 31.98 -24.18 -11.76
CA ARG A 640 31.10 -24.23 -12.93
C ARG A 640 29.63 -24.03 -12.54
N TRP A 641 29.19 -24.70 -11.47
CA TRP A 641 27.84 -24.52 -10.94
C TRP A 641 27.63 -23.08 -10.44
N TYR A 642 28.58 -22.54 -9.67
CA TYR A 642 28.49 -21.19 -9.14
C TYR A 642 28.44 -20.13 -10.25
N ASP A 643 29.29 -20.23 -11.27
CA ASP A 643 29.30 -19.28 -12.38
C ASP A 643 27.96 -19.24 -13.12
N ARG A 644 27.26 -20.39 -13.19
CA ARG A 644 25.91 -20.45 -13.76
C ARG A 644 24.87 -19.80 -12.85
N GLU A 645 24.95 -20.01 -11.53
CA GLU A 645 24.12 -19.33 -10.53
C GLU A 645 24.32 -17.80 -10.51
N ALA A 646 25.57 -17.35 -10.64
CA ALA A 646 25.92 -15.93 -10.72
C ALA A 646 25.42 -15.32 -12.05
N PHE A 647 25.64 -16.02 -13.18
CA PHE A 647 25.11 -15.59 -14.47
C PHE A 647 23.57 -15.45 -14.45
N ALA A 648 22.85 -16.40 -13.84
CA ALA A 648 21.39 -16.33 -13.80
C ALA A 648 20.87 -15.07 -13.05
N ARG A 649 21.56 -14.62 -12.00
CA ARG A 649 21.27 -13.37 -11.29
C ARG A 649 21.64 -12.15 -12.12
N TYR A 650 22.83 -12.15 -12.69
CA TYR A 650 23.29 -11.12 -13.62
C TYR A 650 22.31 -10.92 -14.79
N ASN A 651 21.87 -12.03 -15.40
CA ASN A 651 20.98 -12.04 -16.55
C ASN A 651 19.60 -11.45 -16.24
N LEU A 652 19.03 -11.73 -15.06
CA LEU A 652 17.81 -11.08 -14.59
C LEU A 652 18.00 -9.56 -14.45
N MET A 653 19.13 -9.11 -13.92
CA MET A 653 19.39 -7.69 -13.76
C MET A 653 19.60 -6.97 -15.08
N GLN A 654 20.21 -7.62 -16.08
CA GLN A 654 20.25 -7.09 -17.45
C GLN A 654 18.85 -6.96 -18.06
N PHE A 655 17.98 -7.95 -17.84
CA PHE A 655 16.58 -7.87 -18.27
C PHE A 655 15.82 -6.74 -17.56
N THR A 656 16.02 -6.56 -16.26
CA THR A 656 15.45 -5.46 -15.47
C THR A 656 15.94 -4.10 -15.97
N ALA A 657 17.21 -3.99 -16.36
CA ALA A 657 17.78 -2.77 -16.93
C ALA A 657 17.07 -2.35 -18.24
N ARG A 658 16.63 -3.30 -19.07
CA ARG A 658 15.83 -2.99 -20.27
C ARG A 658 14.53 -2.26 -19.92
N PHE A 659 13.83 -2.71 -18.89
CA PHE A 659 12.63 -2.01 -18.39
C PHE A 659 12.95 -0.62 -17.85
N ARG A 660 14.00 -0.48 -17.03
CA ARG A 660 14.43 0.83 -16.51
C ARG A 660 14.69 1.80 -17.67
N ASP A 661 15.43 1.37 -18.68
CA ASP A 661 15.80 2.22 -19.80
C ASP A 661 14.58 2.58 -20.65
N ALA A 662 13.67 1.62 -20.90
CA ALA A 662 12.42 1.89 -21.61
C ALA A 662 11.49 2.84 -20.84
N TYR A 663 11.32 2.66 -19.53
CA TYR A 663 10.54 3.58 -18.69
C TYR A 663 11.18 4.96 -18.60
N SER A 664 12.50 5.08 -18.57
CA SER A 664 13.17 6.39 -18.55
C SER A 664 12.88 7.25 -19.80
N LYS A 665 12.58 6.60 -20.94
CA LYS A 665 12.14 7.26 -22.18
C LYS A 665 10.69 7.72 -22.11
N LEU A 666 9.82 6.95 -21.44
CA LEU A 666 8.42 7.30 -21.20
C LEU A 666 8.28 8.40 -20.12
N ASP A 667 9.03 8.27 -19.02
CA ASP A 667 9.09 9.19 -17.89
C ASP A 667 10.55 9.44 -17.48
N PRO A 668 11.11 10.63 -17.73
CA PRO A 668 12.47 10.96 -17.31
C PRO A 668 12.74 10.85 -15.80
N LEU A 669 11.70 10.84 -14.97
CA LEU A 669 11.78 10.69 -13.51
C LEU A 669 11.36 9.28 -13.02
N ALA A 670 11.30 8.30 -13.93
CA ALA A 670 10.96 6.93 -13.60
C ALA A 670 11.90 6.33 -12.55
N LYS A 671 11.30 5.61 -11.60
CA LYS A 671 11.98 4.69 -10.70
C LYS A 671 11.42 3.30 -10.98
N THR A 672 12.25 2.37 -11.43
CA THR A 672 11.87 1.05 -11.91
C THR A 672 12.61 -0.03 -11.12
N GLY A 673 11.87 -1.07 -10.73
CA GLY A 673 12.40 -2.22 -10.01
C GLY A 673 11.26 -3.11 -9.52
N PHE A 674 11.50 -3.90 -8.49
CA PHE A 674 10.55 -4.91 -7.98
C PHE A 674 10.48 -4.92 -6.46
N GLU A 675 9.40 -5.46 -5.94
CA GLU A 675 9.03 -5.52 -4.54
C GLU A 675 8.66 -6.93 -4.11
N GLY A 676 8.55 -7.16 -2.79
CA GLY A 676 8.26 -8.46 -2.16
C GLY A 676 8.90 -9.64 -2.89
N THR A 677 10.17 -9.47 -3.26
CA THR A 677 10.95 -10.42 -4.05
C THR A 677 12.39 -10.36 -3.59
N GLY A 678 12.97 -11.52 -3.33
CA GLY A 678 14.35 -11.66 -2.89
C GLY A 678 14.56 -11.60 -1.38
N GLY A 679 15.78 -11.91 -0.97
CA GLY A 679 16.24 -12.09 0.40
C GLY A 679 17.74 -12.39 0.46
N PHE A 680 18.15 -13.21 1.43
CA PHE A 680 19.57 -13.58 1.59
C PHE A 680 20.03 -14.51 0.46
N GLY A 681 21.20 -14.25 -0.13
CA GLY A 681 21.73 -15.02 -1.27
C GLY A 681 21.42 -14.42 -2.64
N ASP A 682 20.88 -13.21 -2.68
CA ASP A 682 20.72 -12.42 -3.90
C ASP A 682 21.93 -11.52 -4.19
N ASP A 683 22.06 -11.16 -5.46
CA ASP A 683 23.13 -10.27 -5.93
C ASP A 683 22.77 -8.81 -5.65
N TYR A 684 22.99 -8.38 -4.41
CA TYR A 684 22.72 -7.00 -4.00
C TYR A 684 23.56 -5.99 -4.77
N ASP A 685 24.77 -6.32 -5.21
CA ASP A 685 25.58 -5.38 -5.98
C ASP A 685 24.95 -5.10 -7.35
N ALA A 686 24.47 -6.14 -8.05
CA ALA A 686 23.75 -5.97 -9.30
C ALA A 686 22.38 -5.30 -9.13
N ILE A 687 21.61 -5.67 -8.09
CA ILE A 687 20.31 -5.05 -7.78
C ILE A 687 20.48 -3.56 -7.46
N CYS A 688 21.41 -3.20 -6.57
CA CYS A 688 21.69 -1.82 -6.20
C CYS A 688 22.28 -1.01 -7.36
N GLY A 689 23.05 -1.66 -8.24
CA GLY A 689 23.62 -1.01 -9.41
C GLY A 689 22.59 -0.64 -10.48
N LEU A 690 21.63 -1.54 -10.75
CA LEU A 690 20.77 -1.45 -11.93
C LEU A 690 19.32 -1.05 -11.63
N SER A 691 18.76 -1.41 -10.47
CA SER A 691 17.39 -1.06 -10.10
C SER A 691 17.33 0.32 -9.43
N THR A 692 16.32 1.11 -9.78
CA THR A 692 16.09 2.46 -9.20
C THR A 692 14.99 2.49 -8.15
N PHE A 693 14.43 1.33 -7.85
CA PHE A 693 13.53 1.00 -6.76
C PHE A 693 13.77 -0.47 -6.34
N TYR A 694 13.72 -0.84 -5.06
CA TYR A 694 13.78 -2.24 -4.62
C TYR A 694 13.14 -2.46 -3.24
N GLY A 695 12.35 -3.53 -3.09
CA GLY A 695 11.81 -3.98 -1.80
C GLY A 695 11.97 -5.49 -1.58
N PRO A 696 12.91 -5.96 -0.74
CA PRO A 696 13.07 -7.39 -0.44
C PRO A 696 11.97 -7.93 0.48
N TYR A 697 11.93 -9.25 0.67
CA TYR A 697 11.22 -9.80 1.82
C TYR A 697 11.88 -9.36 3.13
N PRO A 698 11.09 -9.01 4.17
CA PRO A 698 11.54 -8.76 5.52
C PRO A 698 12.54 -9.80 6.03
N GLY A 699 13.77 -9.37 6.25
CA GLY A 699 14.84 -10.18 6.82
C GLY A 699 16.17 -9.43 6.83
N ILE A 700 17.28 -10.16 6.70
CA ILE A 700 18.63 -9.58 6.55
C ILE A 700 18.73 -8.68 5.31
N GLY A 701 17.93 -8.94 4.27
CA GLY A 701 17.91 -8.09 3.08
C GLY A 701 17.67 -6.62 3.40
N ASP A 702 16.87 -6.31 4.42
CA ASP A 702 16.68 -4.93 4.89
C ASP A 702 17.96 -4.31 5.44
N ASP A 703 18.76 -5.08 6.17
CA ASP A 703 20.03 -4.61 6.74
C ASP A 703 21.11 -4.42 5.67
N ILE A 704 21.09 -5.24 4.62
CA ILE A 704 21.96 -5.05 3.46
C ILE A 704 21.49 -3.82 2.67
N VAL A 705 20.23 -3.77 2.27
CA VAL A 705 19.66 -2.67 1.49
C VAL A 705 19.81 -1.34 2.22
N ARG A 706 19.57 -1.26 3.53
CA ARG A 706 19.76 0.01 4.26
C ARG A 706 21.20 0.52 4.22
N SER A 707 22.17 -0.38 4.12
CA SER A 707 23.60 -0.12 4.23
C SER A 707 24.23 0.32 2.91
N ILE A 708 23.74 -0.21 1.78
CA ILE A 708 24.37 -0.02 0.46
C ILE A 708 23.44 0.53 -0.63
N TYR A 709 22.12 0.48 -0.44
CA TYR A 709 21.18 0.99 -1.45
C TYR A 709 21.18 2.53 -1.45
N PRO A 710 21.34 3.19 -2.62
CA PRO A 710 21.38 4.65 -2.71
C PRO A 710 20.13 5.30 -2.13
N ARG A 711 20.34 6.34 -1.29
CA ARG A 711 19.30 6.96 -0.46
C ARG A 711 18.19 7.63 -1.27
N GLU A 712 18.48 8.09 -2.49
CA GLU A 712 17.53 8.74 -3.41
C GLU A 712 16.62 7.77 -4.16
N ARG A 713 16.75 6.47 -3.91
CA ARG A 713 15.96 5.40 -4.53
C ARG A 713 15.03 4.80 -3.48
N PRO A 714 13.71 4.72 -3.76
CA PRO A 714 12.77 4.19 -2.78
C PRO A 714 13.06 2.72 -2.42
N ARG A 715 12.84 2.37 -1.16
CA ARG A 715 12.89 1.00 -0.61
C ARG A 715 11.88 0.82 0.51
N SER A 716 11.24 -0.34 0.58
CA SER A 716 10.25 -0.68 1.61
C SER A 716 9.86 -2.16 1.52
N ASN A 717 8.96 -2.60 2.41
CA ASN A 717 8.40 -3.95 2.45
C ASN A 717 6.88 -3.90 2.62
N TRP A 718 6.20 -5.00 2.31
CA TRP A 718 4.76 -5.18 2.55
C TRP A 718 4.45 -5.61 3.99
N MET A 719 3.33 -5.12 4.52
CA MET A 719 2.71 -5.50 5.79
C MET A 719 1.18 -5.61 5.65
N GLY A 720 0.47 -5.91 6.74
CA GLY A 720 -1.01 -6.02 6.77
C GLY A 720 -1.52 -7.42 7.11
N TYR A 721 -0.61 -8.36 7.36
CA TYR A 721 -0.93 -9.77 7.63
C TYR A 721 -1.09 -10.07 9.13
N SER A 722 -1.77 -9.21 9.88
CA SER A 722 -2.12 -9.44 11.30
C SER A 722 -3.42 -8.70 11.65
N LYS A 723 -4.09 -9.14 12.72
CA LYS A 723 -5.34 -8.55 13.23
C LYS A 723 -5.17 -7.78 14.54
N THR A 724 -3.96 -7.70 15.07
CA THR A 724 -3.64 -7.03 16.35
C THR A 724 -2.84 -5.76 16.13
N GLY A 725 -3.16 -4.69 16.87
CA GLY A 725 -2.47 -3.40 16.77
C GLY A 725 -0.97 -3.45 17.09
N ASP A 726 -0.53 -4.30 18.02
CA ASP A 726 0.90 -4.43 18.40
C ASP A 726 1.77 -5.02 17.28
N ALA A 727 1.39 -6.15 16.66
CA ALA A 727 2.10 -6.65 15.46
C ALA A 727 1.99 -5.69 14.27
N LEU A 728 0.84 -5.00 14.21
CA LEU A 728 0.59 -3.80 13.41
C LEU A 728 1.78 -2.82 13.45
N ALA A 729 1.90 -2.29 14.66
CA ALA A 729 2.98 -1.51 15.24
C ALA A 729 4.37 -2.00 14.83
N ASP A 730 4.66 -3.22 15.23
CA ASP A 730 5.93 -3.90 15.05
C ASP A 730 6.39 -3.80 13.59
N ALA A 731 5.49 -4.06 12.62
CA ALA A 731 5.89 -4.17 11.22
C ALA A 731 6.26 -2.79 10.66
N ALA A 732 5.47 -1.78 11.01
CA ALA A 732 5.71 -0.41 10.58
C ALA A 732 6.95 0.18 11.27
N TRP A 733 7.15 -0.06 12.57
CA TRP A 733 8.34 0.40 13.27
C TRP A 733 9.62 -0.29 12.79
N ARG A 734 9.56 -1.58 12.47
CA ARG A 734 10.67 -2.28 11.80
C ARG A 734 11.08 -1.55 10.53
N MET A 735 10.14 -1.19 9.64
CA MET A 735 10.47 -0.46 8.40
C MET A 735 11.11 0.90 8.69
N VAL A 736 10.59 1.67 9.66
CA VAL A 736 11.17 2.96 10.06
C VAL A 736 12.58 2.79 10.65
N ILE A 737 12.77 1.83 11.56
CA ILE A 737 14.06 1.52 12.21
C ILE A 737 15.09 0.98 11.20
N LYS A 738 14.66 0.25 10.17
CA LYS A 738 15.50 -0.19 9.05
C LYS A 738 15.75 0.90 8.00
N ASN A 739 15.34 2.15 8.27
CA ASN A 739 15.60 3.31 7.43
C ASN A 739 15.04 3.15 6.00
N MET A 740 13.80 2.63 5.92
CA MET A 740 13.02 2.51 4.68
C MET A 740 12.32 3.82 4.33
N ASP A 741 11.92 3.97 3.06
CA ASP A 741 11.27 5.16 2.48
C ASP A 741 9.74 5.15 2.59
N GLY A 742 9.18 4.05 3.11
CA GLY A 742 7.75 3.93 3.25
C GLY A 742 7.29 2.82 4.17
N VAL A 743 5.97 2.75 4.30
CA VAL A 743 5.21 1.66 4.92
C VAL A 743 4.21 1.20 3.89
N TRP A 744 4.29 -0.06 3.44
CA TRP A 744 3.47 -0.56 2.35
C TRP A 744 2.46 -1.59 2.85
N TRP A 745 1.17 -1.40 2.56
CA TRP A 745 0.08 -2.21 3.12
C TRP A 745 -0.63 -3.06 2.05
N TRP A 746 -0.70 -4.38 2.30
CA TRP A 746 -1.47 -5.36 1.56
C TRP A 746 -2.73 -5.71 2.34
N MET A 747 -3.94 -5.29 1.96
CA MET A 747 -4.37 -4.39 0.87
C MET A 747 -5.56 -3.52 1.39
N TRP A 748 -6.22 -2.71 0.55
CA TRP A 748 -7.20 -1.73 1.07
C TRP A 748 -8.51 -2.40 1.51
N SER A 749 -8.98 -3.38 0.74
CA SER A 749 -10.18 -4.18 0.99
C SER A 749 -9.82 -5.58 1.48
N GLY A 750 -10.78 -6.32 2.01
CA GLY A 750 -10.59 -7.71 2.42
C GLY A 750 -11.14 -8.00 3.80
N ILE A 751 -11.83 -9.13 3.95
CA ILE A 751 -12.25 -9.65 5.25
C ILE A 751 -11.87 -11.12 5.37
N GLY A 752 -11.69 -11.61 6.60
CA GLY A 752 -11.33 -13.01 6.86
C GLY A 752 -9.98 -13.15 7.54
N THR A 753 -9.15 -14.09 7.06
CA THR A 753 -7.82 -14.34 7.59
C THR A 753 -6.92 -13.11 7.41
N TYR A 754 -7.03 -12.40 6.28
CA TYR A 754 -6.45 -11.07 6.08
C TYR A 754 -7.53 -9.99 6.15
N ARG A 755 -7.19 -8.80 6.66
CA ARG A 755 -8.11 -7.66 6.72
C ARG A 755 -7.57 -6.49 5.90
N GLY A 756 -8.46 -5.86 5.13
CA GLY A 756 -8.17 -4.60 4.49
C GLY A 756 -7.82 -3.52 5.52
N TYR A 757 -7.16 -2.42 5.11
CA TYR A 757 -6.86 -1.34 6.04
C TYR A 757 -8.13 -0.76 6.70
N VAL A 758 -9.21 -0.76 5.93
CA VAL A 758 -10.54 -0.33 6.34
C VAL A 758 -11.51 -1.51 6.29
N ARG A 759 -12.61 -1.40 7.03
CA ARG A 759 -13.76 -2.29 6.94
C ARG A 759 -14.48 -2.08 5.61
N PRO A 760 -15.25 -3.08 5.13
CA PRO A 760 -16.17 -2.87 4.00
C PRO A 760 -17.21 -1.75 4.24
N THR A 761 -17.42 -1.33 5.49
CA THR A 761 -18.26 -0.19 5.89
C THR A 761 -17.55 1.17 5.80
N MET A 762 -16.26 1.16 5.42
CA MET A 762 -15.29 2.27 5.37
C MET A 762 -14.64 2.67 6.71
N ASP A 763 -15.14 2.24 7.87
CA ASP A 763 -14.51 2.56 9.16
C ASP A 763 -13.14 1.86 9.31
N PHE A 764 -12.29 2.35 10.21
CA PHE A 764 -11.08 1.60 10.58
C PHE A 764 -11.44 0.36 11.41
N TRP A 765 -10.61 -0.67 11.32
CA TRP A 765 -10.59 -1.73 12.32
C TRP A 765 -9.95 -1.18 13.61
N PRO A 766 -10.27 -1.72 14.81
CA PRO A 766 -9.59 -1.30 16.03
C PRO A 766 -8.05 -1.36 15.92
N ALA A 767 -7.53 -2.42 15.29
CA ALA A 767 -6.09 -2.58 15.06
C ALA A 767 -5.50 -1.55 14.07
N THR A 768 -6.23 -1.19 13.00
CA THR A 768 -5.74 -0.19 12.02
C THR A 768 -5.97 1.24 12.50
N GLU A 769 -6.95 1.48 13.37
CA GLU A 769 -7.11 2.75 14.08
C GLU A 769 -5.96 2.98 15.07
N ASP A 770 -5.60 1.96 15.86
CA ASP A 770 -4.43 1.97 16.73
C ASP A 770 -3.14 2.21 15.92
N LEU A 771 -2.93 1.49 14.82
CA LEU A 771 -1.82 1.73 13.90
C LEU A 771 -1.79 3.16 13.34
N THR A 772 -2.96 3.71 12.97
CA THR A 772 -3.09 5.10 12.47
C THR A 772 -2.58 6.11 13.50
N LYS A 773 -2.93 5.91 14.77
CA LYS A 773 -2.47 6.73 15.90
C LYS A 773 -0.99 6.51 16.15
N GLU A 774 -0.55 5.26 16.15
CA GLU A 774 0.84 4.89 16.38
C GLU A 774 1.78 5.52 15.34
N MET A 775 1.38 5.55 14.07
CA MET A 775 2.19 6.13 12.98
C MET A 775 2.05 7.65 12.82
N GLN A 776 1.27 8.34 13.67
CA GLN A 776 1.07 9.79 13.56
C GLN A 776 2.39 10.57 13.51
N PRO A 777 3.39 10.36 14.38
CA PRO A 777 4.63 11.14 14.33
C PRO A 777 5.42 10.91 13.03
N VAL A 778 5.37 9.70 12.46
CA VAL A 778 6.02 9.38 11.18
C VAL A 778 5.38 10.18 10.05
N ARG A 779 4.05 10.25 10.01
CA ARG A 779 3.27 10.99 9.01
C ARG A 779 3.39 12.51 9.15
N GLU A 780 3.56 13.00 10.38
CA GLU A 780 3.61 14.43 10.71
C GLU A 780 5.04 15.01 10.77
N GLY A 781 6.07 14.22 10.41
CA GLY A 781 7.39 14.77 10.10
C GLY A 781 8.59 13.94 10.52
N LEU A 782 8.43 12.96 11.43
CA LEU A 782 9.55 12.09 11.81
C LEU A 782 10.05 11.33 10.58
N GLY A 783 9.17 10.77 9.74
CA GLY A 783 9.55 10.05 8.54
C GLY A 783 10.45 10.91 7.63
N ASP A 784 9.96 12.08 7.22
CA ASP A 784 10.70 13.00 6.34
C ASP A 784 12.01 13.49 6.95
N LEU A 785 12.06 13.67 8.28
CA LEU A 785 13.28 14.05 8.97
C LEU A 785 14.33 12.93 8.92
N LEU A 786 13.94 11.69 9.21
CA LEU A 786 14.83 10.53 9.17
C LEU A 786 15.37 10.31 7.75
N LEU A 787 14.51 10.47 6.75
CA LEU A 787 14.89 10.39 5.34
C LEU A 787 15.95 11.43 4.92
N ASN A 788 16.00 12.57 5.61
CA ASN A 788 16.98 13.64 5.41
C ASN A 788 18.15 13.60 6.41
N SER A 789 18.25 12.55 7.24
CA SER A 789 19.30 12.36 8.22
C SER A 789 20.26 11.23 7.83
N ARG A 790 21.46 11.21 8.42
CA ARG A 790 22.45 10.15 8.17
C ARG A 790 22.37 9.10 9.27
N VAL A 791 22.21 7.83 8.93
CA VAL A 791 22.31 6.73 9.90
C VAL A 791 23.74 6.64 10.44
N GLU A 792 23.88 6.53 11.75
CA GLU A 792 25.13 6.25 12.44
C GLU A 792 25.11 4.80 12.93
N HIS A 793 26.27 4.14 12.90
CA HIS A 793 26.44 2.76 13.36
C HIS A 793 27.57 2.70 14.41
N SER A 794 27.74 1.54 15.05
CA SER A 794 28.69 1.35 16.16
C SER A 794 30.12 1.06 15.70
N ARG A 795 30.49 1.57 14.51
CA ARG A 795 31.76 1.27 13.82
C ARG A 795 31.99 -0.22 13.54
N ILE A 796 30.91 -1.00 13.46
CA ILE A 796 30.92 -2.43 13.10
C ILE A 796 30.53 -2.57 11.63
N GLY A 797 31.38 -3.23 10.85
CA GLY A 797 31.08 -3.68 9.49
C GLY A 797 30.66 -5.16 9.51
N VAL A 798 29.74 -5.57 8.63
CA VAL A 798 29.43 -6.99 8.37
C VAL A 798 29.67 -7.28 6.90
N TYR A 799 30.56 -8.22 6.60
CA TYR A 799 30.86 -8.59 5.23
C TYR A 799 29.80 -9.54 4.68
N TYR A 800 29.18 -9.18 3.55
CA TYR A 800 28.31 -10.04 2.77
C TYR A 800 29.03 -10.50 1.51
N SER A 801 29.29 -11.80 1.43
CA SER A 801 29.82 -12.47 0.25
C SER A 801 28.71 -13.26 -0.42
N LEU A 802 28.33 -12.85 -1.65
CA LEU A 802 27.41 -13.60 -2.50
C LEU A 802 27.85 -15.07 -2.71
N PRO A 803 29.12 -15.36 -3.06
CA PRO A 803 29.54 -16.75 -3.19
C PRO A 803 29.40 -17.51 -1.88
N SER A 804 29.72 -16.90 -0.72
CA SER A 804 29.50 -17.57 0.57
C SER A 804 28.03 -17.84 0.85
N ALA A 805 27.14 -16.90 0.50
CA ALA A 805 25.71 -17.03 0.69
C ALA A 805 25.06 -18.12 -0.19
N ILE A 806 25.70 -18.47 -1.32
CA ILE A 806 25.22 -19.49 -2.27
C ILE A 806 25.88 -20.85 -2.02
N CYS A 807 27.18 -20.86 -1.72
CA CYS A 807 28.05 -22.04 -1.64
C CYS A 807 27.95 -22.83 -0.32
N ASP A 808 27.26 -22.29 0.69
CA ASP A 808 27.13 -22.83 2.06
C ASP A 808 26.51 -24.24 2.20
N ALA A 809 26.29 -24.93 1.07
CA ALA A 809 25.68 -26.23 0.99
C ALA A 809 26.47 -27.23 0.12
N GLY A 810 27.77 -26.99 -0.09
CA GLY A 810 28.73 -28.02 -0.55
C GLY A 810 29.08 -29.05 0.55
N ASP A 811 29.69 -30.17 0.17
CA ASP A 811 30.02 -31.28 1.09
C ASP A 811 30.90 -30.85 2.26
N ASP A 812 31.83 -29.91 2.04
CA ASP A 812 32.72 -29.43 3.09
C ASP A 812 31.95 -28.67 4.19
N SER A 813 30.81 -28.04 3.90
CA SER A 813 29.99 -27.33 4.88
C SER A 813 28.97 -28.21 5.60
N LYS A 814 28.97 -29.52 5.33
CA LYS A 814 28.02 -30.46 5.93
C LYS A 814 28.09 -30.46 7.46
N GLY A 815 26.95 -30.26 8.11
CA GLY A 815 26.83 -30.21 9.57
C GLY A 815 26.90 -28.79 10.16
N LEU A 816 27.40 -27.81 9.41
CA LEU A 816 27.38 -26.40 9.80
C LEU A 816 25.98 -25.78 9.69
N THR A 817 25.74 -24.77 10.50
CA THR A 817 24.62 -23.83 10.36
C THR A 817 24.84 -23.01 9.09
N ARG A 818 23.78 -22.83 8.29
CA ARG A 818 23.82 -22.11 7.01
C ARG A 818 24.12 -20.62 7.20
N ALA A 819 24.68 -19.99 6.18
CA ALA A 819 25.13 -18.60 6.21
C ALA A 819 24.00 -17.64 6.61
N HIS A 820 22.79 -17.80 6.07
CA HIS A 820 21.63 -16.97 6.43
C HIS A 820 21.34 -16.96 7.95
N SER A 821 21.32 -18.13 8.58
CA SER A 821 21.05 -18.26 10.00
C SER A 821 22.20 -17.70 10.84
N THR A 822 23.45 -17.93 10.43
CA THR A 822 24.61 -17.36 11.11
C THR A 822 24.60 -15.84 11.05
N HIS A 823 24.40 -15.24 9.87
CA HIS A 823 24.25 -13.78 9.75
C HIS A 823 23.13 -13.24 10.66
N SER A 824 22.00 -13.94 10.75
CA SER A 824 20.87 -13.51 11.58
C SER A 824 21.26 -13.48 13.06
N GLN A 825 21.93 -14.54 13.52
CA GLN A 825 22.40 -14.65 14.91
C GLN A 825 23.39 -13.55 15.28
N TRP A 826 24.41 -13.33 14.44
CA TRP A 826 25.42 -12.29 14.71
C TRP A 826 24.79 -10.90 14.77
N VAL A 827 23.89 -10.58 13.85
CA VAL A 827 23.23 -9.28 13.79
C VAL A 827 22.24 -9.10 14.95
N ASP A 828 21.40 -10.08 15.26
CA ASP A 828 20.45 -10.01 16.38
C ASP A 828 21.19 -9.85 17.72
N LEU A 829 22.28 -10.59 17.94
CA LEU A 829 23.13 -10.44 19.13
C LEU A 829 23.81 -9.07 19.22
N THR A 830 24.21 -8.50 18.08
CA THR A 830 24.74 -7.13 18.03
C THR A 830 23.67 -6.12 18.48
N TYR A 831 22.43 -6.30 18.01
CA TYR A 831 21.31 -5.44 18.36
C TYR A 831 20.91 -5.56 19.83
N ASP A 832 20.90 -6.76 20.39
CA ASP A 832 20.62 -7.00 21.81
C ASP A 832 21.58 -6.26 22.76
N LEU A 833 22.82 -6.05 22.31
CA LEU A 833 23.86 -5.29 23.03
C LEU A 833 23.69 -3.76 22.88
N GLY A 834 22.61 -3.31 22.23
CA GLY A 834 22.38 -1.89 21.94
C GLY A 834 23.30 -1.31 20.87
N LEU A 835 24.02 -2.16 20.13
CA LEU A 835 24.94 -1.77 19.06
C LEU A 835 24.27 -1.89 17.70
N ASP A 836 24.87 -1.26 16.69
CA ASP A 836 24.39 -1.27 15.31
C ASP A 836 25.56 -1.49 14.34
N ALA A 837 25.29 -2.18 13.24
CA ALA A 837 26.27 -2.53 12.22
C ALA A 837 25.92 -1.96 10.85
N ARG A 838 26.89 -1.95 9.92
CA ARG A 838 26.68 -1.63 8.50
C ARG A 838 27.17 -2.79 7.65
N TYR A 839 26.36 -3.25 6.71
CA TYR A 839 26.77 -4.28 5.75
C TYR A 839 27.70 -3.70 4.69
N LEU A 840 28.68 -4.50 4.28
CA LEU A 840 29.64 -4.23 3.21
C LEU A 840 29.62 -5.40 2.22
N THR A 841 29.51 -5.09 0.94
CA THR A 841 29.57 -6.05 -0.17
C THR A 841 30.90 -5.94 -0.92
N SER A 842 31.19 -6.84 -1.85
CA SER A 842 32.38 -6.75 -2.71
C SER A 842 32.47 -5.39 -3.43
N ASN A 843 31.35 -4.82 -3.89
CA ASN A 843 31.37 -3.47 -4.46
C ASN A 843 31.70 -2.38 -3.43
N SER A 844 31.26 -2.53 -2.18
CA SER A 844 31.62 -1.61 -1.08
C SER A 844 33.14 -1.64 -0.81
N LEU A 845 33.74 -2.84 -0.82
CA LEU A 845 35.18 -3.05 -0.64
C LEU A 845 35.98 -2.43 -1.80
N ARG A 846 35.55 -2.67 -3.05
CA ARG A 846 36.13 -2.06 -4.26
C ARG A 846 36.05 -0.53 -4.25
N ASN A 847 34.96 0.03 -3.71
CA ASN A 847 34.79 1.48 -3.52
C ASN A 847 35.56 2.04 -2.31
N ARG A 848 36.35 1.21 -1.60
CA ARG A 848 37.17 1.57 -0.44
C ARG A 848 36.36 2.09 0.75
N GLU A 849 35.14 1.58 0.91
CA GLU A 849 34.29 1.95 2.05
C GLU A 849 34.79 1.30 3.35
N LEU A 850 35.42 0.13 3.28
CA LEU A 850 36.09 -0.48 4.43
C LEU A 850 37.34 0.32 4.83
N SER A 851 37.23 1.13 5.87
CA SER A 851 38.33 1.95 6.39
C SER A 851 38.32 2.07 7.92
N THR A 852 39.50 2.26 8.53
CA THR A 852 39.64 2.42 10.00
C THR A 852 39.04 3.71 10.55
N ARG A 853 38.76 4.68 9.67
CA ARG A 853 38.03 5.90 10.02
C ARG A 853 36.56 5.62 10.31
N GLU A 854 35.96 4.70 9.56
CA GLU A 854 34.54 4.37 9.66
C GLU A 854 34.31 3.15 10.55
N PHE A 855 35.16 2.13 10.45
CA PHE A 855 35.03 0.85 11.13
C PHE A 855 36.18 0.59 12.09
N SER A 856 35.87 0.06 13.26
CA SER A 856 36.84 -0.50 14.19
C SER A 856 36.99 -2.02 14.00
N VAL A 857 35.92 -2.68 13.56
CA VAL A 857 35.87 -4.12 13.34
C VAL A 857 35.03 -4.49 12.12
N LEU A 858 35.47 -5.51 11.39
CA LEU A 858 34.73 -6.21 10.33
C LEU A 858 34.34 -7.61 10.81
N LEU A 859 33.06 -7.94 10.74
CA LEU A 859 32.52 -9.27 11.04
C LEU A 859 32.39 -10.06 9.73
N MET A 860 32.82 -11.32 9.76
CA MET A 860 32.83 -12.24 8.62
C MET A 860 32.12 -13.56 8.95
N PRO A 861 30.81 -13.54 9.29
CA PRO A 861 30.07 -14.76 9.61
C PRO A 861 29.94 -15.65 8.37
N MET A 862 30.32 -16.92 8.48
CA MET A 862 30.31 -17.94 7.42
C MET A 862 30.87 -17.45 6.08
N SER A 863 31.88 -16.59 6.10
CA SER A 863 32.52 -16.02 4.90
C SER A 863 33.56 -16.99 4.32
N GLN A 864 33.10 -18.18 3.92
CA GLN A 864 33.96 -19.25 3.42
C GLN A 864 34.48 -19.01 2.00
N ALA A 865 33.77 -18.22 1.18
CA ALA A 865 34.19 -17.86 -0.17
C ALA A 865 34.50 -16.36 -0.25
N VAL A 866 35.73 -16.01 -0.59
CA VAL A 866 36.21 -14.62 -0.65
C VAL A 866 37.05 -14.43 -1.92
N SER A 867 36.76 -13.40 -2.71
CA SER A 867 37.57 -13.10 -3.90
C SER A 867 38.97 -12.61 -3.51
N GLU A 868 39.94 -12.71 -4.42
CA GLU A 868 41.30 -12.21 -4.19
C GLU A 868 41.30 -10.69 -3.89
N ASP A 869 40.51 -9.92 -4.65
CA ASP A 869 40.37 -8.47 -4.46
C ASP A 869 39.76 -8.13 -3.10
N ASP A 870 38.71 -8.85 -2.68
CA ASP A 870 38.08 -8.65 -1.36
C ASP A 870 39.05 -9.04 -0.23
N ALA A 871 39.80 -10.13 -0.40
CA ALA A 871 40.79 -10.57 0.57
C ALA A 871 41.93 -9.55 0.73
N GLU A 872 42.40 -8.92 -0.36
CA GLU A 872 43.40 -7.85 -0.27
C GLU A 872 42.82 -6.58 0.38
N ALA A 873 41.57 -6.22 0.12
CA ALA A 873 40.91 -5.11 0.82
C ALA A 873 40.84 -5.36 2.33
N ILE A 874 40.52 -6.59 2.74
CA ILE A 874 40.49 -7.01 4.16
C ILE A 874 41.91 -6.99 4.75
N ARG A 875 42.92 -7.55 4.05
CA ARG A 875 44.34 -7.47 4.47
C ARG A 875 44.77 -6.03 4.70
N SER A 876 44.44 -5.13 3.77
CA SER A 876 44.77 -3.71 3.85
C SER A 876 44.12 -3.03 5.05
N PHE A 877 42.85 -3.34 5.33
CA PHE A 877 42.14 -2.84 6.50
C PHE A 877 42.79 -3.28 7.81
N VAL A 878 43.11 -4.57 7.95
CA VAL A 878 43.76 -5.10 9.17
C VAL A 878 45.17 -4.55 9.32
N ARG A 879 45.97 -4.51 8.24
CA ARG A 879 47.32 -3.93 8.26
C ARG A 879 47.32 -2.48 8.75
N SER A 880 46.27 -1.72 8.42
CA SER A 880 46.10 -0.31 8.78
C SER A 880 45.49 -0.06 10.16
N GLY A 881 45.34 -1.11 10.99
CA GLY A 881 44.85 -1.00 12.37
C GLY A 881 43.38 -1.42 12.57
N GLY A 882 42.70 -1.87 11.52
CA GLY A 882 41.36 -2.44 11.64
C GLY A 882 41.38 -3.82 12.28
N ASN A 883 40.25 -4.25 12.86
CA ASN A 883 40.12 -5.59 13.40
C ASN A 883 39.18 -6.44 12.55
N VAL A 884 39.42 -7.73 12.44
CA VAL A 884 38.50 -8.65 11.76
C VAL A 884 38.14 -9.80 12.69
N ILE A 885 36.86 -10.17 12.73
CA ILE A 885 36.36 -11.32 13.46
C ILE A 885 35.67 -12.24 12.45
N ALA A 886 36.15 -13.46 12.31
CA ALA A 886 35.54 -14.49 11.49
C ALA A 886 35.23 -15.74 12.31
N ASP A 887 34.31 -16.55 11.80
CA ASP A 887 34.01 -17.88 12.34
C ASP A 887 34.67 -18.98 11.50
N ILE A 888 33.97 -20.09 11.25
CA ILE A 888 34.55 -21.31 10.67
C ILE A 888 34.99 -21.12 9.21
N ARG A 889 36.24 -21.53 8.94
CA ARG A 889 36.83 -21.69 7.60
C ARG A 889 36.77 -20.41 6.72
N PRO A 890 37.24 -19.24 7.20
CA PRO A 890 37.20 -18.03 6.41
C PRO A 890 38.10 -18.15 5.18
N GLY A 891 37.57 -17.79 4.01
CA GLY A 891 38.31 -17.83 2.75
C GLY A 891 38.76 -19.22 2.29
N LEU A 892 38.03 -20.28 2.65
CA LEU A 892 38.26 -21.64 2.13
C LEU A 892 38.20 -21.71 0.59
N TYR A 893 37.28 -20.96 -0.02
CA TYR A 893 37.09 -20.86 -1.46
C TYR A 893 37.41 -19.46 -1.97
N ASP A 894 37.74 -19.37 -3.26
CA ASP A 894 37.85 -18.10 -3.96
C ASP A 894 36.47 -17.50 -4.33
N GLY A 895 36.47 -16.37 -5.05
CA GLY A 895 35.26 -15.68 -5.49
C GLY A 895 34.38 -16.47 -6.47
N HIS A 896 34.91 -17.55 -7.06
CA HIS A 896 34.20 -18.48 -7.94
C HIS A 896 33.88 -19.80 -7.22
N CYS A 897 34.00 -19.88 -5.90
CA CYS A 897 33.80 -21.10 -5.13
C CYS A 897 34.78 -22.24 -5.47
N ARG A 898 35.95 -21.94 -6.03
CA ARG A 898 37.01 -22.94 -6.24
C ARG A 898 37.71 -23.20 -4.92
N ALA A 899 37.81 -24.48 -4.55
CA ALA A 899 38.55 -24.89 -3.37
C ALA A 899 40.02 -24.51 -3.54
N TRP A 900 40.55 -23.81 -2.55
CA TRP A 900 41.90 -23.29 -2.61
C TRP A 900 42.78 -23.97 -1.55
N GLY A 901 43.98 -24.41 -1.94
CA GLY A 901 44.85 -25.22 -1.07
C GLY A 901 45.34 -24.51 0.20
N GLN A 902 45.53 -23.18 0.17
CA GLN A 902 45.89 -22.32 1.30
C GLN A 902 44.93 -21.14 1.39
N GLY A 903 43.90 -21.18 2.24
CA GLY A 903 42.75 -20.28 2.11
C GLY A 903 43.10 -18.79 2.06
N MET A 904 42.22 -18.03 1.42
CA MET A 904 42.42 -16.63 1.00
C MET A 904 42.77 -15.66 2.13
N LEU A 905 42.60 -16.05 3.40
CA LEU A 905 42.88 -15.22 4.57
C LEU A 905 43.68 -15.97 5.66
N ASP A 906 44.32 -17.11 5.34
CA ASP A 906 45.08 -17.89 6.32
C ASP A 906 46.25 -17.12 6.92
N ASP A 907 46.89 -16.27 6.11
CA ASP A 907 47.94 -15.36 6.54
C ASP A 907 47.41 -14.30 7.53
N VAL A 908 46.21 -13.78 7.29
CA VAL A 908 45.55 -12.81 8.16
C VAL A 908 45.18 -13.43 9.50
N PHE A 909 44.57 -14.61 9.49
CA PHE A 909 44.18 -15.32 10.72
C PHE A 909 45.32 -16.10 11.37
N GLY A 910 46.49 -16.16 10.74
CA GLY A 910 47.70 -16.78 11.28
C GLY A 910 47.57 -18.28 11.49
N ILE A 911 46.93 -18.97 10.55
CA ILE A 911 46.69 -20.43 10.59
C ILE A 911 47.26 -21.13 9.35
N GLN A 912 47.38 -22.45 9.43
CA GLN A 912 47.66 -23.31 8.30
C GLN A 912 46.74 -24.53 8.38
N ARG A 913 45.91 -24.72 7.35
CA ARG A 913 45.06 -25.91 7.24
C ARG A 913 45.92 -27.14 6.93
N THR A 914 45.78 -28.18 7.74
CA THR A 914 46.43 -29.48 7.54
C THR A 914 45.48 -30.46 6.85
N GLU A 915 44.19 -30.37 7.14
CA GLU A 915 43.10 -31.12 6.51
C GLU A 915 41.76 -30.39 6.67
N LEU A 916 40.74 -30.78 5.92
CA LEU A 916 39.37 -30.29 6.11
C LEU A 916 38.65 -31.23 7.10
N GLY A 917 38.94 -31.07 8.40
CA GLY A 917 38.37 -31.91 9.44
C GLY A 917 36.84 -31.83 9.52
N ASP A 918 36.20 -32.94 9.87
CA ASP A 918 34.74 -33.03 10.02
C ASP A 918 34.20 -32.10 11.13
N VAL A 919 32.96 -31.65 10.99
CA VAL A 919 32.29 -30.83 12.01
C VAL A 919 32.06 -31.65 13.29
N VAL A 920 32.60 -31.16 14.41
CA VAL A 920 32.43 -31.75 15.75
C VAL A 920 31.47 -30.88 16.56
N THR A 921 30.52 -31.52 17.26
CA THR A 921 29.57 -30.84 18.16
C THR A 921 29.78 -31.32 19.59
N GLN A 922 30.18 -30.42 20.49
CA GLN A 922 30.45 -30.76 21.89
C GLN A 922 30.40 -29.53 22.81
N PRO A 923 30.25 -29.71 24.14
CA PRO A 923 30.35 -28.60 25.10
C PRO A 923 31.72 -27.91 25.04
N ALA A 924 31.75 -26.62 25.39
CA ALA A 924 32.99 -25.85 25.42
C ALA A 924 32.99 -24.81 26.53
N ALA A 925 34.10 -24.71 27.26
CA ALA A 925 34.38 -23.62 28.19
C ALA A 925 35.52 -22.77 27.60
N ILE A 926 35.22 -21.51 27.30
CA ILE A 926 36.14 -20.55 26.72
C ILE A 926 36.52 -19.55 27.81
N SER A 927 37.72 -19.72 28.37
CA SER A 927 38.34 -18.77 29.28
C SER A 927 39.61 -18.23 28.62
N ALA A 928 39.63 -16.95 28.31
CA ALA A 928 40.69 -16.31 27.53
C ALA A 928 40.83 -14.82 27.88
N GLU A 929 41.94 -14.22 27.47
CA GLU A 929 42.10 -12.76 27.47
C GLU A 929 42.38 -12.31 26.03
N ILE A 930 41.54 -11.42 25.49
CA ILE A 930 41.70 -10.85 24.15
C ILE A 930 41.94 -9.36 24.29
N ALA A 931 43.14 -8.91 23.92
CA ALA A 931 43.54 -7.50 23.96
C ALA A 931 43.18 -6.80 25.29
N GLY A 932 43.46 -7.46 26.43
CA GLY A 932 43.20 -6.92 27.77
C GLY A 932 41.76 -7.11 28.30
N HIS A 933 40.89 -7.77 27.54
CA HIS A 933 39.51 -8.04 27.94
C HIS A 933 39.34 -9.53 28.22
N ALA A 934 38.88 -9.85 29.43
CA ALA A 934 38.61 -11.23 29.84
C ALA A 934 37.34 -11.76 29.16
N VAL A 935 37.44 -12.97 28.65
CA VAL A 935 36.34 -13.77 28.12
C VAL A 935 36.18 -14.97 29.05
N ASP A 936 34.98 -15.14 29.59
CA ASP A 936 34.59 -16.36 30.31
C ASP A 936 33.18 -16.76 29.86
N ALA A 937 33.12 -17.77 28.99
CA ALA A 937 31.89 -18.22 28.36
C ALA A 937 31.85 -19.75 28.33
N THR A 938 30.84 -20.34 28.97
CA THR A 938 30.62 -21.79 28.94
C THR A 938 29.36 -22.10 28.14
N PHE A 939 29.54 -22.85 27.06
CA PHE A 939 28.48 -23.28 26.17
C PHE A 939 28.13 -24.76 26.39
N SER A 940 26.84 -25.04 26.44
CA SER A 940 26.30 -26.39 26.49
C SER A 940 26.71 -27.23 25.27
N SER A 941 26.85 -26.58 24.11
CA SER A 941 27.32 -27.19 22.87
C SER A 941 27.74 -26.14 21.84
N ILE A 942 28.88 -26.35 21.19
CA ILE A 942 29.34 -25.58 20.03
C ILE A 942 29.61 -26.52 18.85
N LYS A 943 29.47 -26.00 17.63
CA LYS A 943 29.94 -26.67 16.41
C LYS A 943 31.32 -26.11 16.05
N MET A 944 32.35 -26.94 16.01
CA MET A 944 33.74 -26.57 15.71
C MET A 944 34.33 -27.48 14.62
N VAL A 945 35.47 -27.10 14.05
CA VAL A 945 36.19 -27.93 13.07
C VAL A 945 37.66 -28.14 13.47
N PRO A 946 38.17 -29.39 13.53
CA PRO A 946 39.59 -29.67 13.65
C PRO A 946 40.29 -29.53 12.28
N GLY A 947 41.60 -29.79 12.24
CA GLY A 947 42.34 -29.89 10.96
C GLY A 947 43.12 -28.65 10.54
N PHE A 948 43.47 -27.76 11.47
CA PHE A 948 44.47 -26.72 11.21
C PHE A 948 45.35 -26.48 12.43
N ALA A 949 46.53 -25.91 12.17
CA ALA A 949 47.49 -25.51 13.19
C ALA A 949 47.69 -23.98 13.17
N PRO A 950 47.83 -23.32 14.34
CA PRO A 950 48.29 -21.94 14.40
C PRO A 950 49.71 -21.80 13.81
N THR A 951 49.97 -20.74 13.06
CA THR A 951 51.31 -20.37 12.57
C THR A 951 51.83 -19.14 13.31
N THR A 952 51.16 -18.01 13.14
CA THR A 952 51.44 -16.74 13.82
C THR A 952 50.36 -16.38 14.85
N ALA A 953 49.20 -17.02 14.77
CA ALA A 953 48.12 -16.82 15.72
C ALA A 953 48.45 -17.40 17.09
N VAL A 954 47.99 -16.71 18.13
CA VAL A 954 47.99 -17.19 19.51
C VAL A 954 46.63 -17.82 19.79
N ALA A 955 46.61 -19.11 20.14
CA ALA A 955 45.41 -19.79 20.60
C ALA A 955 45.09 -19.32 22.04
N ALA A 956 44.04 -18.51 22.19
CA ALA A 956 43.61 -17.96 23.46
C ALA A 956 42.72 -18.95 24.24
N ALA A 957 42.02 -19.85 23.53
CA ALA A 957 41.32 -21.00 24.13
C ALA A 957 41.28 -22.20 23.18
N GLY A 958 41.11 -23.40 23.75
CA GLY A 958 40.99 -24.66 23.02
C GLY A 958 40.04 -25.64 23.72
N VAL A 959 39.49 -26.59 22.95
CA VAL A 959 38.72 -27.72 23.49
C VAL A 959 39.45 -29.01 23.10
N GLY A 960 40.02 -29.69 24.09
CA GLY A 960 41.02 -30.74 23.82
C GLY A 960 42.21 -30.15 23.06
N ASP A 961 42.62 -30.80 21.97
CA ASP A 961 43.73 -30.35 21.12
C ASP A 961 43.30 -29.37 20.01
N THR A 962 42.01 -29.01 19.93
CA THR A 962 41.49 -28.11 18.89
C THR A 962 41.44 -26.67 19.39
N PRO A 963 42.20 -25.73 18.81
CA PRO A 963 42.05 -24.30 19.10
C PRO A 963 40.64 -23.82 18.68
N VAL A 964 39.95 -23.12 19.58
CA VAL A 964 38.58 -22.61 19.32
C VAL A 964 38.50 -21.09 19.27
N LEU A 965 39.46 -20.39 19.90
CA LEU A 965 39.57 -18.94 19.86
C LEU A 965 41.03 -18.58 19.61
N LEU A 966 41.30 -17.93 18.49
CA LEU A 966 42.64 -17.53 18.09
C LEU A 966 42.68 -16.03 17.83
N ALA A 967 43.79 -15.39 18.18
CA ALA A 967 44.06 -14.00 17.87
C ALA A 967 45.42 -13.88 17.17
N ASN A 968 45.45 -13.21 16.02
CA ASN A 968 46.66 -12.93 15.26
C ASN A 968 46.87 -11.44 15.08
N ARG A 969 48.10 -10.96 15.28
CA ARG A 969 48.48 -9.58 14.95
C ARG A 969 48.93 -9.55 13.50
N PHE A 970 48.28 -8.72 12.68
CA PHE A 970 48.57 -8.62 11.25
C PHE A 970 48.71 -7.13 10.87
N GLY A 971 49.95 -6.65 10.77
CA GLY A 971 50.24 -5.22 10.74
C GLY A 971 49.85 -4.54 12.05
N GLU A 972 49.12 -3.41 11.99
CA GLU A 972 48.70 -2.67 13.19
C GLU A 972 47.40 -3.20 13.83
N GLY A 973 46.65 -4.05 13.12
CA GLY A 973 45.36 -4.60 13.54
C GLY A 973 45.42 -5.99 14.17
N THR A 974 44.24 -6.54 14.43
CA THR A 974 44.06 -7.90 14.99
C THR A 974 43.03 -8.68 14.20
N ALA A 975 43.36 -9.92 13.84
CA ALA A 975 42.42 -10.89 13.29
C ALA A 975 42.06 -11.92 14.37
N ILE A 976 40.78 -12.05 14.68
CA ILE A 976 40.24 -12.98 15.67
C ILE A 976 39.45 -14.06 14.93
N LEU A 977 39.83 -15.31 15.15
CA LEU A 977 39.16 -16.47 14.59
C LEU A 977 38.40 -17.22 15.69
N LEU A 978 37.07 -17.22 15.60
CA LEU A 978 36.20 -18.12 16.35
C LEU A 978 36.11 -19.41 15.56
N ASN A 979 36.92 -20.42 15.89
CA ASN A 979 36.85 -21.71 15.22
C ASN A 979 35.65 -22.56 15.71
N PHE A 980 34.50 -21.90 15.85
CA PHE A 980 33.21 -22.48 16.12
C PHE A 980 32.10 -21.54 15.66
N GLN A 981 30.93 -22.09 15.36
CA GLN A 981 29.76 -21.27 15.10
C GLN A 981 29.17 -20.80 16.41
N VAL A 982 28.91 -19.49 16.49
CA VAL A 982 28.13 -18.90 17.57
C VAL A 982 26.84 -19.72 17.75
N PRO A 983 26.56 -20.25 18.95
CA PRO A 983 25.34 -21.02 19.18
C PRO A 983 24.09 -20.21 18.90
N ALA A 984 22.99 -20.90 18.60
CA ALA A 984 21.70 -20.24 18.45
C ALA A 984 21.33 -19.51 19.75
N ALA A 985 21.23 -18.18 19.67
CA ALA A 985 20.78 -17.35 20.78
C ALA A 985 19.43 -17.87 21.31
N TYR A 986 19.21 -17.78 22.62
CA TYR A 986 17.99 -18.20 23.30
C TYR A 986 17.70 -19.70 23.31
N ALA A 987 18.63 -20.56 22.87
CA ALA A 987 18.50 -22.01 23.04
C ALA A 987 18.44 -22.41 24.53
N SER A 988 19.20 -21.71 25.38
CA SER A 988 19.10 -21.76 26.83
C SER A 988 19.52 -20.42 27.43
N ALA A 989 19.08 -20.11 28.67
CA ALA A 989 19.46 -18.87 29.35
C ALA A 989 20.98 -18.80 29.57
N ALA A 990 21.61 -19.91 29.98
CA ALA A 990 23.04 -19.99 30.23
C ALA A 990 23.87 -19.76 28.94
N ASP A 991 23.49 -20.39 27.83
CA ASP A 991 24.18 -20.17 26.55
C ASP A 991 23.99 -18.74 26.04
N THR A 992 22.84 -18.13 26.33
CA THR A 992 22.52 -16.74 25.97
C THR A 992 23.39 -15.75 26.77
N GLU A 993 23.53 -15.96 28.08
CA GLU A 993 24.45 -15.17 28.92
C GLU A 993 25.90 -15.34 28.48
N ALA A 994 26.32 -16.58 28.20
CA ALA A 994 27.67 -16.89 27.73
C ALA A 994 28.01 -16.22 26.39
N ILE A 995 27.05 -16.22 25.43
CA ILE A 995 27.30 -15.56 24.14
C ILE A 995 27.31 -14.04 24.27
N TYR A 996 26.47 -13.44 25.12
CA TYR A 996 26.54 -12.02 25.37
C TYR A 996 27.88 -11.61 25.98
N ALA A 997 28.38 -12.34 26.97
CA ALA A 997 29.69 -12.09 27.57
C ALA A 997 30.83 -12.20 26.53
N LEU A 998 30.77 -13.22 25.66
CA LEU A 998 31.74 -13.36 24.57
C LEU A 998 31.68 -12.17 23.58
N MET A 999 30.49 -11.81 23.11
CA MET A 999 30.30 -10.75 22.12
C MET A 999 30.68 -9.37 22.67
N GLU A 1000 30.29 -9.07 23.91
CA GLU A 1000 30.66 -7.83 24.60
C GLU A 1000 32.18 -7.69 24.73
N ALA A 1001 32.87 -8.76 25.17
CA ALA A 1001 34.32 -8.78 25.27
C ALA A 1001 35.01 -8.60 23.91
N LEU A 1002 34.50 -9.23 22.84
CA LEU A 1002 35.02 -9.07 21.48
C LEU A 1002 34.85 -7.64 20.95
N TYR A 1003 33.70 -7.01 21.18
CA TYR A 1003 33.45 -5.62 20.77
C TYR A 1003 34.29 -4.62 21.57
N ALA A 1004 34.43 -4.84 22.89
CA ALA A 1004 35.31 -4.04 23.73
C ALA A 1004 36.78 -4.16 23.29
N ALA A 1005 37.26 -5.38 23.02
CA ALA A 1005 38.62 -5.65 22.53
C ALA A 1005 38.93 -5.00 21.17
N THR A 1006 37.91 -4.76 20.35
CA THR A 1006 38.06 -4.16 19.02
C THR A 1006 37.68 -2.68 18.97
N GLY A 1007 37.19 -2.11 20.07
CA GLY A 1007 36.81 -0.69 20.16
C GLY A 1007 35.52 -0.33 19.40
N ALA A 1008 34.62 -1.30 19.20
CA ALA A 1008 33.28 -1.03 18.69
C ALA A 1008 32.45 -0.30 19.74
N GLN A 1009 31.81 0.81 19.35
CA GLN A 1009 31.04 1.64 20.26
C GLN A 1009 29.97 2.42 19.49
N GLY A 1010 28.74 2.40 20.02
CA GLY A 1010 27.61 3.16 19.48
C GLY A 1010 27.69 4.66 19.80
N PRO A 1011 27.04 5.53 18.99
CA PRO A 1011 26.89 6.95 19.31
C PRO A 1011 26.03 7.22 20.57
N VAL A 1012 25.21 6.24 20.95
CA VAL A 1012 24.35 6.19 22.13
C VAL A 1012 24.46 4.78 22.69
N ALA A 1013 24.53 4.63 24.01
CA ALA A 1013 24.55 3.32 24.67
C ALA A 1013 23.13 2.99 25.18
N VAL A 1014 22.67 1.77 24.92
CA VAL A 1014 21.37 1.25 25.40
C VAL A 1014 21.61 -0.08 26.10
N SER A 1015 21.11 -0.20 27.32
CA SER A 1015 21.24 -1.41 28.15
C SER A 1015 20.00 -1.58 29.03
N GLY A 1016 19.81 -2.77 29.60
CA GLY A 1016 18.79 -2.99 30.63
C GLY A 1016 19.11 -2.20 31.91
N ALA A 1017 18.15 -2.06 32.81
CA ALA A 1017 18.34 -1.29 34.06
C ALA A 1017 19.53 -1.76 34.93
N ALA A 1018 19.92 -3.03 34.83
CA ALA A 1018 21.08 -3.60 35.52
C ALA A 1018 22.40 -3.50 34.73
N GLY A 1019 22.41 -2.81 33.58
CA GLY A 1019 23.57 -2.64 32.69
C GLY A 1019 23.78 -3.76 31.66
N GLY A 1020 22.95 -4.81 31.67
CA GLY A 1020 23.07 -5.95 30.76
C GLY A 1020 22.38 -5.75 29.40
N PRO A 1021 22.53 -6.71 28.46
CA PRO A 1021 21.88 -6.70 27.15
C PRO A 1021 20.35 -6.77 27.26
N ILE A 1022 19.64 -6.31 26.23
CA ILE A 1022 18.18 -6.41 26.14
C ILE A 1022 17.81 -7.33 24.96
N PRO A 1023 17.35 -8.57 25.23
CA PRO A 1023 16.89 -9.49 24.19
C PRO A 1023 15.80 -8.90 23.28
N TYR A 1024 15.94 -9.17 21.99
CA TYR A 1024 15.05 -8.73 20.91
C TYR A 1024 14.94 -7.20 20.78
N SER A 1025 15.96 -6.47 21.25
CA SER A 1025 16.00 -5.01 21.08
C SER A 1025 16.79 -4.62 19.85
N GLU A 1026 16.41 -3.51 19.23
CA GLU A 1026 17.16 -2.88 18.15
C GLU A 1026 17.21 -1.38 18.43
N THR A 1027 18.41 -0.81 18.35
CA THR A 1027 18.63 0.64 18.50
C THR A 1027 19.16 1.19 17.19
N ARG A 1028 18.63 2.34 16.77
CA ARG A 1028 19.06 3.05 15.57
C ARG A 1028 19.29 4.52 15.87
N VAL A 1029 20.38 5.07 15.37
CA VAL A 1029 20.74 6.47 15.54
C VAL A 1029 20.85 7.15 14.18
N TRP A 1030 20.25 8.33 14.05
CA TRP A 1030 20.34 9.22 12.92
C TRP A 1030 20.98 10.54 13.35
N ARG A 1031 22.03 10.95 12.66
CA ARG A 1031 22.63 12.28 12.77
C ARG A 1031 21.90 13.25 11.85
N ASN A 1032 21.29 14.26 12.48
CA ASN A 1032 20.60 15.37 11.83
C ASN A 1032 21.37 16.66 12.12
N GLY A 1033 22.38 16.97 11.30
CA GLY A 1033 23.32 18.05 11.59
C GLY A 1033 24.07 17.81 12.89
N ASP A 1034 23.88 18.70 13.87
CA ASP A 1034 24.45 18.63 15.21
C ASP A 1034 23.54 17.93 16.25
N ALA A 1035 22.34 17.50 15.85
CA ALA A 1035 21.41 16.72 16.67
C ALA A 1035 21.54 15.21 16.41
N LEU A 1036 21.19 14.41 17.42
CA LEU A 1036 20.95 12.97 17.29
C LEU A 1036 19.46 12.70 17.43
N VAL A 1037 18.88 11.97 16.48
CA VAL A 1037 17.55 11.37 16.60
C VAL A 1037 17.77 9.88 16.72
N PHE A 1038 17.17 9.20 17.69
CA PHE A 1038 17.39 7.77 17.87
C PHE A 1038 16.13 7.06 18.34
N GLY A 1039 16.00 5.82 17.87
CA GLY A 1039 14.91 4.92 18.21
C GLY A 1039 15.42 3.70 18.94
N ALA A 1040 14.71 3.27 19.98
CA ALA A 1040 14.90 1.99 20.65
C ALA A 1040 13.59 1.19 20.52
N TYR A 1041 13.69 -0.01 19.98
CA TYR A 1041 12.56 -0.81 19.53
C TYR A 1041 12.74 -2.23 20.05
N ARG A 1042 11.67 -2.84 20.55
CA ARG A 1042 11.68 -4.25 20.96
C ARG A 1042 10.78 -5.05 20.03
N LYS A 1043 11.41 -5.89 19.21
CA LYS A 1043 10.79 -6.64 18.12
C LYS A 1043 9.90 -7.75 18.64
N MET A 1044 8.68 -7.87 18.12
CA MET A 1044 7.82 -9.02 18.43
C MET A 1044 8.35 -10.31 17.81
N GLN A 1045 8.10 -11.41 18.51
CA GLN A 1045 8.35 -12.75 17.99
C GLN A 1045 7.19 -13.21 17.10
N CYS A 1046 6.92 -12.48 16.04
CA CYS A 1046 5.83 -12.78 15.13
C CYS A 1046 6.31 -13.10 13.72
N ARG A 1047 5.51 -13.90 13.01
CA ARG A 1047 5.70 -14.12 11.57
C ARG A 1047 4.92 -13.04 10.83
N TRP A 1048 5.62 -12.06 10.29
CA TRP A 1048 5.08 -10.89 9.59
C TRP A 1048 4.08 -11.18 8.47
N PHE A 1049 4.22 -12.35 7.84
CA PHE A 1049 3.39 -12.84 6.74
C PHE A 1049 2.35 -13.86 7.19
N ASN A 1050 2.08 -13.93 8.49
CA ASN A 1050 1.13 -14.89 9.02
C ASN A 1050 0.08 -14.20 9.91
N PRO A 1051 -1.18 -14.10 9.44
CA PRO A 1051 -2.29 -13.52 10.19
C PRO A 1051 -2.67 -14.33 11.43
N GLU A 1052 -2.27 -15.60 11.50
CA GLU A 1052 -2.47 -16.48 12.65
C GLU A 1052 -1.41 -16.29 13.73
N SER A 1053 -0.42 -15.41 13.53
CA SER A 1053 0.68 -15.27 14.47
C SER A 1053 0.29 -14.64 15.83
N GLY A 1054 -0.98 -14.27 16.03
CA GLY A 1054 -1.62 -14.05 17.34
C GLY A 1054 -0.67 -13.51 18.39
N THR A 1055 -0.31 -12.24 18.29
CA THR A 1055 0.88 -11.73 18.98
C THR A 1055 0.46 -10.98 20.24
N VAL A 1056 0.47 -11.68 21.38
CA VAL A 1056 0.36 -10.98 22.67
C VAL A 1056 1.74 -10.41 22.98
N ALA A 1057 1.81 -9.08 23.12
CA ALA A 1057 2.99 -8.43 23.67
C ALA A 1057 3.29 -9.00 25.07
N GLY A 1058 4.54 -9.43 25.30
CA GLY A 1058 4.97 -9.80 26.64
C GLY A 1058 5.11 -8.57 27.55
N GLU A 1059 5.62 -8.78 28.76
CA GLU A 1059 5.86 -7.67 29.68
C GLU A 1059 6.91 -6.69 29.12
N PRO A 1060 6.71 -5.37 29.30
CA PRO A 1060 7.71 -4.36 28.99
C PRO A 1060 8.99 -4.56 29.82
N VAL A 1061 10.11 -4.03 29.34
CA VAL A 1061 11.39 -4.05 30.06
C VAL A 1061 11.91 -2.65 30.29
N GLU A 1062 12.55 -2.43 31.43
CA GLU A 1062 13.25 -1.18 31.72
C GLU A 1062 14.58 -1.14 30.97
N ALA A 1063 14.87 0.01 30.38
CA ALA A 1063 16.09 0.28 29.65
C ALA A 1063 16.72 1.60 30.13
N SER A 1064 18.04 1.60 30.23
CA SER A 1064 18.87 2.78 30.44
C SER A 1064 19.51 3.18 29.13
N ILE A 1065 19.37 4.46 28.76
CA ILE A 1065 20.00 5.04 27.58
C ILE A 1065 20.96 6.14 28.02
N SER A 1066 22.23 6.03 27.61
CA SER A 1066 23.29 6.99 27.92
C SER A 1066 23.82 7.67 26.65
N LEU A 1067 23.97 8.99 26.72
CA LEU A 1067 24.52 9.86 25.70
C LEU A 1067 26.00 10.15 26.00
N PRO A 1068 26.81 10.47 24.99
CA PRO A 1068 28.23 10.74 25.20
C PRO A 1068 28.51 12.04 25.98
N ARG A 1069 27.49 12.89 26.16
CA ARG A 1069 27.53 14.17 26.88
C ARG A 1069 26.11 14.67 27.12
N ASP A 1070 25.97 15.59 28.07
CA ASP A 1070 24.73 16.32 28.31
C ASP A 1070 24.18 16.95 27.01
N ALA A 1071 22.90 16.67 26.73
CA ALA A 1071 22.15 17.28 25.65
C ALA A 1071 20.74 17.66 26.12
N HIS A 1072 20.07 18.55 25.39
CA HIS A 1072 18.65 18.81 25.56
C HIS A 1072 17.86 17.66 24.92
N VAL A 1073 17.25 16.82 25.74
CA VAL A 1073 16.58 15.60 25.29
C VAL A 1073 15.07 15.77 25.23
N TYR A 1074 14.46 15.25 24.15
CA TYR A 1074 13.02 15.21 23.93
C TYR A 1074 12.58 13.78 23.67
N ASP A 1075 11.51 13.36 24.34
CA ASP A 1075 10.74 12.17 23.99
C ASP A 1075 9.71 12.54 22.92
N LEU A 1076 9.92 12.01 21.71
CA LEU A 1076 9.12 12.34 20.53
C LEU A 1076 7.75 11.65 20.54
N ARG A 1077 7.62 10.54 21.27
CA ARG A 1077 6.38 9.78 21.40
C ARG A 1077 5.50 10.39 22.49
N ALA A 1078 6.09 10.78 23.62
CA ALA A 1078 5.39 11.45 24.71
C ALA A 1078 5.22 12.96 24.50
N GLY A 1079 5.93 13.55 23.53
CA GLY A 1079 5.91 14.99 23.29
C GLY A 1079 6.49 15.80 24.44
N LYS A 1080 7.54 15.29 25.10
CA LYS A 1080 8.02 15.81 26.39
C LYS A 1080 9.50 16.18 26.34
N TYR A 1081 9.84 17.37 26.84
CA TYR A 1081 11.22 17.76 27.14
C TYR A 1081 11.68 17.10 28.45
N LEU A 1082 12.76 16.31 28.38
CA LEU A 1082 13.29 15.55 29.53
C LEU A 1082 14.36 16.31 30.32
N GLY A 1083 14.78 17.48 29.85
CA GLY A 1083 15.82 18.29 30.49
C GLY A 1083 17.12 18.27 29.73
N LYS A 1084 18.15 18.90 30.32
CA LYS A 1084 19.53 18.78 29.86
C LYS A 1084 20.17 17.65 30.65
N THR A 1085 20.41 16.52 30.00
CA THR A 1085 20.83 15.26 30.62
C THR A 1085 21.64 14.46 29.61
N ASP A 1086 22.49 13.58 30.08
CA ASP A 1086 23.12 12.51 29.31
C ASP A 1086 22.43 11.15 29.53
N HIS A 1087 21.48 11.06 30.45
CA HIS A 1087 20.81 9.80 30.82
C HIS A 1087 19.29 9.87 30.62
N ILE A 1088 18.71 8.75 30.17
CA ILE A 1088 17.27 8.55 29.98
C ILE A 1088 16.88 7.18 30.52
N ASP A 1089 15.90 7.16 31.43
CA ASP A 1089 15.20 5.95 31.83
C ASP A 1089 14.02 5.72 30.87
N ALA A 1090 13.99 4.54 30.25
CA ALA A 1090 13.00 4.17 29.26
C ALA A 1090 12.32 2.85 29.61
N THR A 1091 11.13 2.64 29.06
CA THR A 1091 10.44 1.34 29.10
C THR A 1091 10.20 0.89 27.66
N LEU A 1092 10.80 -0.23 27.27
CA LEU A 1092 10.65 -0.80 25.94
C LEU A 1092 9.50 -1.81 25.92
N ARG A 1093 8.52 -1.55 25.05
CA ARG A 1093 7.36 -2.43 24.83
C ARG A 1093 7.55 -3.22 23.54
N TRP A 1094 7.02 -4.43 23.51
CA TRP A 1094 6.98 -5.23 22.29
C TRP A 1094 6.16 -4.51 21.21
N GLY A 1095 6.65 -4.48 19.97
CA GLY A 1095 5.91 -3.91 18.85
C GLY A 1095 5.82 -2.39 18.81
N ARG A 1096 6.45 -1.69 19.76
CA ARG A 1096 6.40 -0.23 19.86
C ARG A 1096 7.82 0.32 19.94
N ALA A 1097 8.09 1.38 19.20
CA ALA A 1097 9.37 2.07 19.25
C ALA A 1097 9.29 3.31 20.12
N ASN A 1098 10.31 3.48 20.96
CA ASN A 1098 10.58 4.74 21.65
C ASN A 1098 11.46 5.58 20.73
N PHE A 1099 11.20 6.88 20.65
CA PHE A 1099 11.97 7.80 19.83
C PHE A 1099 12.35 9.04 20.63
N TYR A 1100 13.62 9.42 20.54
CA TYR A 1100 14.17 10.57 21.22
C TYR A 1100 14.95 11.45 20.27
N ALA A 1101 15.06 12.74 20.62
CA ALA A 1101 15.99 13.67 20.01
C ALA A 1101 16.88 14.30 21.08
N ALA A 1102 18.18 14.36 20.82
CA ALA A 1102 19.19 15.00 21.67
C ALA A 1102 19.85 16.14 20.89
N LEU A 1103 19.69 17.38 21.39
CA LEU A 1103 20.20 18.59 20.76
C LEU A 1103 21.17 19.36 21.67
N PRO A 1104 22.14 20.10 21.11
CA PRO A 1104 23.05 20.92 21.91
C PRO A 1104 22.40 22.22 22.47
N TYR A 1105 21.13 22.48 22.16
CA TYR A 1105 20.37 23.65 22.60
C TYR A 1105 18.90 23.29 22.85
N ARG A 1106 18.21 24.13 23.62
CA ARG A 1106 16.78 24.02 23.87
C ARG A 1106 15.97 24.60 22.71
N LEU A 1107 14.85 23.96 22.37
CA LEU A 1107 13.93 24.41 21.34
C LEU A 1107 12.97 25.42 21.93
N GLU A 1108 13.06 26.66 21.47
CA GLU A 1108 12.24 27.76 21.93
C GLU A 1108 11.95 28.71 20.76
N GLY A 1109 10.96 29.58 20.94
CA GLY A 1109 10.70 30.67 20.01
C GLY A 1109 10.16 30.25 18.65
N LEU A 1110 9.41 29.14 18.58
CA LEU A 1110 8.61 28.81 17.39
C LEU A 1110 7.67 29.97 17.06
N LYS A 1111 7.63 30.39 15.80
CA LYS A 1111 6.78 31.48 15.30
C LYS A 1111 6.30 31.14 13.89
N VAL A 1112 5.09 31.61 13.58
CA VAL A 1112 4.55 31.60 12.22
C VAL A 1112 4.18 33.04 11.84
N ALA A 1113 4.69 33.51 10.71
CA ALA A 1113 4.40 34.82 10.14
C ALA A 1113 3.72 34.65 8.78
N LEU A 1114 2.60 35.33 8.59
CA LEU A 1114 1.84 35.30 7.34
C LEU A 1114 2.21 36.51 6.49
N SER A 1115 2.33 36.32 5.17
CA SER A 1115 2.58 37.43 4.23
C SER A 1115 1.42 38.43 4.14
N SER A 1116 0.21 38.02 4.50
CA SER A 1116 -0.97 38.88 4.62
C SER A 1116 -1.94 38.34 5.67
N SER A 1117 -2.59 39.22 6.42
CA SER A 1117 -3.71 38.87 7.31
C SER A 1117 -5.08 38.87 6.60
N ALA A 1118 -5.13 39.37 5.36
CA ALA A 1118 -6.32 39.43 4.52
C ALA A 1118 -5.90 39.17 3.07
N PRO A 1119 -5.50 37.92 2.73
CA PRO A 1119 -5.09 37.60 1.38
C PRO A 1119 -6.28 37.66 0.41
N GLU A 1120 -6.03 38.13 -0.81
CA GLU A 1120 -7.05 38.18 -1.84
C GLU A 1120 -7.30 36.78 -2.44
N ALA A 1121 -8.54 36.52 -2.83
CA ALA A 1121 -8.91 35.31 -3.56
C ALA A 1121 -8.05 35.15 -4.83
N GLY A 1122 -7.59 33.92 -5.07
CA GLY A 1122 -6.72 33.60 -6.21
C GLY A 1122 -5.24 33.90 -5.99
N THR A 1123 -4.83 34.43 -4.83
CA THR A 1123 -3.42 34.66 -4.50
C THR A 1123 -2.79 33.48 -3.74
N ARG A 1124 -1.51 33.61 -3.36
CA ARG A 1124 -0.79 32.63 -2.52
C ARG A 1124 -0.42 33.28 -1.21
N LEU A 1125 -0.87 32.69 -0.11
CA LEU A 1125 -0.49 33.08 1.24
C LEU A 1125 0.79 32.33 1.61
N LYS A 1126 1.85 33.08 1.91
CA LYS A 1126 3.10 32.52 2.40
C LYS A 1126 3.08 32.52 3.93
N ALA A 1127 3.24 31.34 4.54
CA ALA A 1127 3.41 31.16 5.96
C ALA A 1127 4.88 30.81 6.26
N THR A 1128 5.65 31.79 6.75
CA THR A 1128 7.04 31.59 7.17
C THR A 1128 7.07 31.10 8.60
N VAL A 1129 7.56 29.88 8.79
CA VAL A 1129 7.77 29.29 10.11
C VAL A 1129 9.24 29.46 10.49
N SER A 1130 9.48 29.90 11.72
CA SER A 1130 10.83 30.06 12.26
C SER A 1130 10.93 29.50 13.67
N LEU A 1131 12.11 28.99 14.03
CA LEU A 1131 12.44 28.42 15.32
C LEU A 1131 13.75 29.04 15.83
N GLY A 1132 13.86 29.25 17.14
CA GLY A 1132 15.03 29.86 17.79
C GLY A 1132 16.25 28.95 17.85
N ALA A 1133 16.71 28.41 16.72
CA ALA A 1133 17.93 27.62 16.63
C ALA A 1133 19.19 28.51 16.51
N PRO A 1134 20.33 28.12 17.12
CA PRO A 1134 21.61 28.80 16.91
C PRO A 1134 21.98 28.85 15.42
N ARG A 1135 22.48 29.99 14.92
CA ARG A 1135 22.87 30.15 13.50
C ARG A 1135 23.96 29.17 13.03
N SER A 1136 24.76 28.64 13.96
CA SER A 1136 25.78 27.64 13.70
C SER A 1136 25.23 26.22 13.60
N SER A 1137 24.01 25.98 14.09
CA SER A 1137 23.36 24.66 14.03
C SER A 1137 23.04 24.31 12.58
N ARG A 1138 23.20 23.02 12.27
CA ARG A 1138 22.83 22.43 10.98
C ARG A 1138 21.68 21.45 11.11
N ALA A 1139 21.15 21.26 12.32
CA ALA A 1139 19.99 20.42 12.56
C ALA A 1139 18.77 20.99 11.82
N ARG A 1140 18.07 20.09 11.11
CA ARG A 1140 16.76 20.38 10.55
C ARG A 1140 15.69 20.15 11.60
N HIS A 1141 14.58 20.89 11.53
CA HIS A 1141 13.45 20.70 12.45
C HIS A 1141 12.20 20.43 11.63
N ALA A 1142 11.51 19.32 11.92
CA ALA A 1142 10.26 19.02 11.25
C ALA A 1142 9.10 19.73 11.94
N VAL A 1143 8.28 20.42 11.15
CA VAL A 1143 7.09 21.13 11.61
C VAL A 1143 5.89 20.64 10.82
N TRP A 1144 4.85 20.22 11.52
CA TRP A 1144 3.55 19.92 10.94
C TRP A 1144 2.77 21.21 10.78
N VAL A 1145 2.47 21.58 9.52
CA VAL A 1145 1.70 22.77 9.17
C VAL A 1145 0.29 22.35 8.75
N GLU A 1146 -0.72 22.96 9.36
CA GLU A 1146 -2.12 22.71 9.10
C GLU A 1146 -2.90 24.00 8.90
N VAL A 1147 -3.82 24.00 7.94
CA VAL A 1147 -4.85 25.02 7.81
C VAL A 1147 -6.10 24.58 8.59
N ILE A 1148 -6.69 25.52 9.31
CA ILE A 1148 -7.95 25.36 10.03
C ILE A 1148 -8.96 26.34 9.44
N ALA A 1149 -10.05 25.79 8.90
CA ALA A 1149 -11.14 26.54 8.30
C ALA A 1149 -12.05 27.20 9.37
N PRO A 1150 -12.93 28.13 8.98
CA PRO A 1150 -13.86 28.81 9.91
C PRO A 1150 -14.79 27.85 10.66
N ASP A 1151 -15.12 26.71 10.07
CA ASP A 1151 -15.93 25.62 10.67
C ASP A 1151 -15.10 24.66 11.55
N ALA A 1152 -13.83 24.99 11.80
CA ALA A 1152 -12.83 24.20 12.50
C ALA A 1152 -12.39 22.90 11.79
N SER A 1153 -12.83 22.66 10.55
CA SER A 1153 -12.29 21.57 9.74
C SER A 1153 -10.82 21.82 9.37
N MET A 1154 -10.07 20.74 9.20
CA MET A 1154 -8.65 20.79 8.81
C MET A 1154 -8.52 20.12 7.44
N PRO A 1155 -8.69 20.84 6.33
CA PRO A 1155 -8.74 20.20 5.02
C PRO A 1155 -7.39 19.62 4.61
N PHE A 1156 -7.39 18.50 3.89
CA PHE A 1156 -6.15 17.80 3.51
C PHE A 1156 -5.18 18.66 2.68
N TRP A 1157 -5.68 19.55 1.81
CA TRP A 1157 -4.83 20.44 1.01
C TRP A 1157 -3.96 21.38 1.85
N GLY A 1158 -4.39 21.66 3.08
CA GLY A 1158 -3.71 22.56 4.01
C GLY A 1158 -2.75 21.87 4.97
N ARG A 1159 -2.52 20.56 4.81
CA ARG A 1159 -1.69 19.74 5.70
C ARG A 1159 -0.38 19.37 5.02
N GLN A 1160 0.76 19.72 5.64
CA GLN A 1160 2.08 19.38 5.10
C GLN A 1160 3.16 19.34 6.17
N VAL A 1161 4.18 18.49 5.94
CA VAL A 1161 5.44 18.53 6.69
C VAL A 1161 6.33 19.62 6.09
N LEU A 1162 6.83 20.50 6.94
CA LEU A 1162 7.82 21.51 6.59
C LEU A 1162 9.12 21.22 7.35
N LEU A 1163 10.21 20.97 6.62
CA LEU A 1163 11.55 20.86 7.21
C LEU A 1163 12.19 22.25 7.27
N LEU A 1164 12.43 22.76 8.48
CA LEU A 1164 13.12 24.02 8.70
C LEU A 1164 14.63 23.81 8.55
N GLU A 1165 15.24 24.47 7.57
CA GLU A 1165 16.69 24.49 7.41
C GLU A 1165 17.26 25.78 8.03
N ASN A 1166 18.29 25.64 8.87
CA ASN A 1166 18.83 26.75 9.65
C ASN A 1166 17.75 27.48 10.49
N GLY A 1167 16.72 26.75 10.94
CA GLY A 1167 15.65 27.26 11.79
C GLY A 1167 14.54 28.02 11.07
N THR A 1168 14.46 28.02 9.73
CA THR A 1168 13.37 28.68 8.98
C THR A 1168 12.89 27.84 7.80
N GLY A 1169 11.63 28.03 7.40
CA GLY A 1169 11.03 27.38 6.24
C GLY A 1169 9.71 28.06 5.86
N ASP A 1170 9.28 27.88 4.62
CA ASP A 1170 8.09 28.52 4.06
C ASP A 1170 7.08 27.49 3.59
N ALA A 1171 5.84 27.59 4.09
CA ALA A 1171 4.68 26.89 3.54
C ALA A 1171 3.90 27.83 2.62
N VAL A 1172 3.56 27.38 1.42
CA VAL A 1172 2.76 28.14 0.45
C VAL A 1172 1.34 27.58 0.45
N LEU A 1173 0.37 28.44 0.75
CA LEU A 1173 -1.04 28.10 0.89
C LEU A 1173 -1.85 28.82 -0.20
N PRO A 1174 -2.46 28.10 -1.15
CA PRO A 1174 -3.30 28.71 -2.18
C PRO A 1174 -4.64 29.17 -1.59
N ILE A 1175 -5.02 30.43 -1.84
CA ILE A 1175 -6.31 31.00 -1.45
C ILE A 1175 -7.28 30.89 -2.63
N ALA A 1176 -8.31 30.08 -2.50
CA ALA A 1176 -9.26 29.82 -3.57
C ALA A 1176 -10.34 30.90 -3.65
N TYR A 1177 -10.95 31.06 -4.83
CA TYR A 1177 -12.05 32.02 -5.05
C TYR A 1177 -13.35 31.64 -4.35
N ASN A 1178 -13.49 30.40 -3.93
CA ASN A 1178 -14.66 29.87 -3.21
C ASN A 1178 -14.31 29.36 -1.80
N ASP A 1179 -13.15 29.73 -1.25
CA ASP A 1179 -12.89 29.48 0.17
C ASP A 1179 -13.94 30.22 1.01
N ALA A 1180 -14.47 29.56 2.04
CA ALA A 1180 -15.51 30.14 2.88
C ALA A 1180 -15.06 31.46 3.53
N PRO A 1181 -15.88 32.52 3.48
CA PRO A 1181 -15.59 33.76 4.21
C PRO A 1181 -15.43 33.51 5.71
N GLY A 1182 -14.57 34.30 6.35
CA GLY A 1182 -14.37 34.24 7.79
C GLY A 1182 -12.91 34.04 8.20
N ARG A 1183 -12.73 33.67 9.47
CA ARG A 1183 -11.42 33.60 10.12
C ARG A 1183 -10.80 32.22 9.95
N TRP A 1184 -9.75 32.17 9.14
CA TRP A 1184 -8.91 31.00 8.94
C TRP A 1184 -7.67 31.06 9.84
N ARG A 1185 -7.06 29.91 10.12
CA ARG A 1185 -5.82 29.83 10.91
C ARG A 1185 -4.82 28.90 10.25
N VAL A 1186 -3.54 29.24 10.37
CA VAL A 1186 -2.42 28.36 10.06
C VAL A 1186 -1.80 27.95 11.39
N ARG A 1187 -1.81 26.66 11.69
CA ARG A 1187 -1.17 26.06 12.86
C ARG A 1187 0.15 25.43 12.44
N ALA A 1188 1.20 25.71 13.19
CA ALA A 1188 2.50 25.06 13.03
C ALA A 1188 2.84 24.36 14.35
N THR A 1189 3.12 23.06 14.30
CA THR A 1189 3.50 22.23 15.46
C THR A 1189 4.88 21.62 15.23
N GLU A 1190 5.85 21.97 16.06
CA GLU A 1190 7.21 21.42 15.96
C GLU A 1190 7.27 20.01 16.56
N LEU A 1191 7.92 19.08 15.84
CA LEU A 1191 7.88 17.65 16.14
C LEU A 1191 8.45 17.30 17.52
N PHE A 1192 9.59 17.86 17.90
CA PHE A 1192 10.36 17.43 19.08
C PHE A 1192 9.81 17.99 20.39
N SER A 1193 9.54 19.28 20.43
CA SER A 1193 9.05 20.01 21.59
C SER A 1193 7.53 20.01 21.70
N ARG A 1194 6.81 19.67 20.62
CA ARG A 1194 5.35 19.83 20.48
C ARG A 1194 4.85 21.25 20.76
N GLN A 1195 5.74 22.25 20.65
CA GLN A 1195 5.34 23.65 20.66
C GLN A 1195 4.44 23.89 19.45
N THR A 1196 3.30 24.54 19.71
CA THR A 1196 2.34 24.91 18.68
C THR A 1196 2.17 26.42 18.66
N VAL A 1197 2.17 27.00 17.47
CA VAL A 1197 1.81 28.40 17.24
C VAL A 1197 0.77 28.51 16.15
N GLU A 1198 -0.08 29.53 16.25
CA GLU A 1198 -1.10 29.81 15.25
C GLU A 1198 -0.96 31.26 14.77
N ALA A 1199 -1.20 31.49 13.48
CA ALA A 1199 -1.50 32.81 12.94
C ALA A 1199 -2.84 32.76 12.20
N ALA A 1200 -3.57 33.87 12.21
CA ALA A 1200 -4.88 33.95 11.58
C ALA A 1200 -4.86 34.89 10.37
N TYR A 1201 -5.67 34.56 9.38
CA TYR A 1201 -6.01 35.42 8.25
C TYR A 1201 -7.52 35.41 8.04
N THR A 1202 -8.05 36.45 7.40
CA THR A 1202 -9.49 36.58 7.14
C THR A 1202 -9.73 36.65 5.65
N ILE A 1203 -10.61 35.78 5.16
CA ILE A 1203 -11.17 35.87 3.80
C ILE A 1203 -12.46 36.68 3.90
N GLN A 1204 -12.58 37.70 3.04
CA GLN A 1204 -13.73 38.62 3.00
C GLN A 1204 -14.93 37.98 2.32
#